data_AF-A0A652JUZ6-F1
#
_entry.id   AF-A0A652JUZ6-F1
#
_cell.length_a   1.000
_cell.length_b   1.000
_cell.length_c   1.000
_cell.angle_alpha   90.00
_cell.angle_beta   90.00
_cell.angle_gamma   90.00
#
_symmetry.space_group_name_H-M   'P 1'
#
loop_
_entity.id
_entity.type
_entity.pdbx_description
1 polymer ?
#
loop_
_entity_poly.entity_id
_entity_poly.type
_entity_poly.pdbx_seq_one_letter_code
_entity_poly.pdbx_strand_id
1 'polypeptide(L)'
;MSRTTIDTDPDGEQPPPEDDRAFFGQPRGLLTLSGLEVWERFSFLGMQAILVLYFAAAVSDGGLGMASGTAASVAAAYGTLVYLVSVAGGWLADRILGSYRAVLWGGILIACGHYAMAVPTAAMTWVGLGLISAGTGLLKPNVATMVGKLYRTDDDRRDAGFALYYMAINIGAFAGPLITGWLADHQGYHWGFSAAALGMTLGLIQYVAGRRHLAGRKHSAEFALAPAAMRRAVRLMIAGAVVVAAAATVLALTGWLTMDRFVDVLTVISVIAPVVYFWVMFTSPRVTAEERGRLRPYVVLFLASVVFNFILFQAYSTMILLASTNARTTILGFDFPASWYASALGAFEVALAPVVATVWARMGHRQPHASNKIAFGVILGGLSFLLMVLPTSGHADDTYRMAAWWIVGSYLLLGLGDVLLETSGMSATSKLAPKAFSSQTMSLWFLSLALANGIQAQTVKLYDDVSKPVYFGVNGAVAVVVGLVVIAMAPWLRRTMHPVRWYETRHEDLRIPLPDGTLLYARVWRPLTDEPVPALLEYLPYRLTDWTAPRDWQRHPWYAGHGYASVRVDVRGHGNSEGLPGDEYDPVELADGVAVVNWLAEQPWCTGKVGMFGISWGGFNSLQIAALAPEPLKAVVTVCSTDDRYDNDVHYMGGSVLAVDMHAWAATMLAFVCRPPDPRYVGEEWRAMWLKRLEAVEPFLHTWLSHQTRDAYWRHGSVCEDYGAIRAAVLAVGGWHDPYRDTVLRLAHHLPQDRVRGIIGPWSHQYPDRGLPPGPAIGFLQETLRWWDHHLKDADNDVMAEPLLRSWISDSHLPATVYEELPGRWVTDPAWPSPNVTPVTYAFQGAPVVVDSPQQTGLDAGRFFPFGNDADLPPDQREEDAHSACFDFPVPEDGGPVEILGRPSVSLALRSAAPTGQVIARLCDIAPDGSSTLVTRGVLNFSARYGRDRAVEAQIGETESFDFELNGIGHAFAPGHRVRLAVSSTYWPWIWPQPDAAGFTLDPAGSSLTLPVRAATRDHVTWEEPEQSEPLGVVFPRTLEEPRPERMVVRDVAKGEWTLAVDPKYGGTRVYPDGLEFTEDAVETYTIDETGPLSARTNSEWTIRLHRPELGWDVTVDTRSEITCDADAFFTVNEVVCKEGGEVVFHRTWEKTIPRTAG
;
A
#
# COMPACT_ATOMS: atom_id res chain seq x y z
N MET A 1 2.26 -26.07 -36.82
CA MET A 1 3.59 -25.44 -36.97
C MET A 1 3.49 -24.05 -36.39
N SER A 2 4.02 -23.89 -35.18
CA SER A 2 3.88 -22.72 -34.31
C SER A 2 5.22 -21.98 -34.25
N ARG A 3 5.18 -20.65 -34.35
CA ARG A 3 6.10 -19.74 -33.65
C ARG A 3 5.59 -18.31 -33.80
N THR A 4 4.70 -17.94 -32.89
CA THR A 4 4.37 -16.57 -32.53
C THR A 4 5.48 -16.08 -31.60
N THR A 5 6.22 -15.07 -32.01
CA THR A 5 7.15 -14.33 -31.15
C THR A 5 6.34 -13.31 -30.37
N ILE A 6 6.13 -13.59 -29.08
CA ILE A 6 5.69 -12.61 -28.08
C ILE A 6 6.86 -11.67 -27.86
N ASP A 7 6.64 -10.38 -28.09
CA ASP A 7 7.56 -9.31 -27.72
C ASP A 7 7.44 -9.12 -26.20
N THR A 8 8.32 -9.79 -25.46
CA THR A 8 8.52 -9.55 -24.03
C THR A 8 9.39 -8.32 -23.88
N ASP A 9 8.88 -7.30 -23.19
CA ASP A 9 9.70 -6.23 -22.62
C ASP A 9 10.88 -6.84 -21.82
N PRO A 10 12.15 -6.61 -22.19
CA PRO A 10 13.27 -7.40 -21.67
C PRO A 10 13.95 -6.86 -20.40
N ASP A 11 13.48 -5.79 -19.75
CA ASP A 11 14.27 -5.12 -18.68
C ASP A 11 13.63 -5.07 -17.27
N GLY A 12 12.67 -5.96 -16.97
CA GLY A 12 12.17 -6.20 -15.61
C GLY A 12 12.60 -7.55 -15.03
N GLU A 13 13.91 -7.79 -14.81
CA GLU A 13 14.38 -9.03 -14.18
C GLU A 13 13.88 -9.12 -12.72
N GLN A 14 12.82 -9.91 -12.51
CA GLN A 14 12.38 -10.41 -11.21
C GLN A 14 13.56 -11.07 -10.45
N PRO A 15 13.57 -11.02 -9.10
CA PRO A 15 14.59 -11.68 -8.29
C PRO A 15 14.65 -13.20 -8.58
N PRO A 16 15.81 -13.84 -8.35
CA PRO A 16 16.02 -15.23 -8.76
C PRO A 16 14.97 -16.16 -8.13
N PRO A 17 14.59 -17.26 -8.84
CA PRO A 17 13.49 -18.13 -8.47
C PRO A 17 13.61 -18.67 -7.04
N GLU A 18 12.46 -19.01 -6.42
CA GLU A 18 12.26 -19.56 -5.07
C GLU A 18 13.15 -20.79 -4.70
N ASP A 19 13.95 -21.29 -5.65
CA ASP A 19 14.70 -22.54 -5.58
C ASP A 19 16.19 -22.42 -5.17
N ASP A 20 16.82 -21.22 -5.09
CA ASP A 20 18.23 -21.13 -4.66
C ASP A 20 18.37 -21.21 -3.13
N ARG A 21 18.61 -22.43 -2.63
CA ARG A 21 18.82 -22.75 -1.20
C ARG A 21 20.26 -23.21 -0.88
N ALA A 22 21.23 -22.96 -1.76
CA ALA A 22 22.51 -23.69 -1.74
C ALA A 22 23.50 -23.28 -0.62
N PHE A 23 23.24 -22.24 0.17
CA PHE A 23 24.08 -21.85 1.31
C PHE A 23 23.26 -21.73 2.60
N PHE A 24 23.23 -22.78 3.42
CA PHE A 24 22.41 -22.83 4.64
C PHE A 24 20.92 -22.47 4.42
N GLY A 25 20.36 -22.86 3.27
CA GLY A 25 18.98 -22.51 2.89
C GLY A 25 18.82 -21.14 2.21
N GLN A 26 19.90 -20.38 2.07
CA GLN A 26 19.95 -19.02 1.51
C GLN A 26 20.51 -18.98 0.08
N PRO A 27 20.25 -17.89 -0.67
CA PRO A 27 20.79 -17.69 -2.02
C PRO A 27 22.32 -17.71 -2.07
N ARG A 28 22.91 -18.23 -3.16
CA ARG A 28 24.38 -18.27 -3.35
C ARG A 28 25.04 -16.90 -3.38
N GLY A 29 24.28 -15.86 -3.72
CA GLY A 29 24.74 -14.48 -3.61
C GLY A 29 25.16 -14.10 -2.20
N LEU A 30 24.46 -14.62 -1.17
CA LEU A 30 24.73 -14.31 0.23
C LEU A 30 26.10 -14.83 0.66
N LEU A 31 26.49 -16.03 0.22
CA LEU A 31 27.82 -16.60 0.47
C LEU A 31 28.94 -15.69 -0.09
N THR A 32 28.70 -15.11 -1.27
CA THR A 32 29.68 -14.24 -1.93
C THR A 32 29.83 -12.91 -1.18
N LEU A 33 28.71 -12.28 -0.80
CA LEU A 33 28.70 -11.00 -0.09
C LEU A 33 29.19 -11.14 1.36
N SER A 34 28.73 -12.17 2.08
CA SER A 34 29.17 -12.45 3.45
C SER A 34 30.66 -12.78 3.49
N GLY A 35 31.17 -13.54 2.51
CA GLY A 35 32.60 -13.84 2.42
C GLY A 35 33.46 -12.61 2.13
N LEU A 36 33.01 -11.70 1.25
CA LEU A 36 33.67 -10.40 1.05
C LEU A 36 33.71 -9.61 2.36
N GLU A 37 32.62 -9.62 3.13
CA GLU A 37 32.53 -8.91 4.41
C GLU A 37 33.48 -9.49 5.47
N VAL A 38 33.65 -10.82 5.55
CA VAL A 38 34.68 -11.44 6.42
C VAL A 38 36.05 -10.84 6.13
N TRP A 39 36.42 -10.77 4.86
CA TRP A 39 37.73 -10.29 4.44
C TRP A 39 37.89 -8.78 4.60
N GLU A 40 36.85 -8.00 4.37
CA GLU A 40 36.86 -6.55 4.62
C GLU A 40 37.03 -6.26 6.12
N ARG A 41 36.29 -6.96 6.99
CA ARG A 41 36.38 -6.79 8.45
C ARG A 41 37.70 -7.30 9.00
N PHE A 42 38.19 -8.42 8.48
CA PHE A 42 39.54 -8.93 8.76
C PHE A 42 40.59 -7.88 8.43
N SER A 43 40.51 -7.28 7.24
CA SER A 43 41.44 -6.26 6.77
C SER A 43 41.37 -4.98 7.61
N PHE A 44 40.17 -4.43 7.77
CA PHE A 44 39.91 -3.17 8.45
C PHE A 44 40.21 -3.24 9.96
N LEU A 45 39.58 -4.17 10.69
CA LEU A 45 39.76 -4.28 12.14
C LEU A 45 41.11 -4.88 12.52
N GLY A 46 41.67 -5.76 11.68
CA GLY A 46 43.04 -6.23 11.83
C GLY A 46 44.06 -5.11 11.66
N MET A 47 43.89 -4.22 10.68
CA MET A 47 44.71 -3.03 10.53
C MET A 47 44.50 -2.06 11.70
N GLN A 48 43.24 -1.80 12.09
CA GLN A 48 42.90 -0.86 13.16
C GLN A 48 43.52 -1.27 14.52
N ALA A 49 43.57 -2.57 14.82
CA ALA A 49 44.15 -3.10 16.05
C ALA A 49 45.67 -2.88 16.18
N ILE A 50 46.37 -2.69 15.06
CA ILE A 50 47.82 -2.41 15.06
C ILE A 50 48.15 -0.96 14.67
N LEU A 51 47.18 -0.21 14.15
CA LEU A 51 47.39 1.15 13.61
C LEU A 51 47.85 2.13 14.70
N VAL A 52 47.17 2.14 15.85
CA VAL A 52 47.53 3.02 16.96
C VAL A 52 48.91 2.68 17.55
N LEU A 53 49.23 1.38 17.61
CA LEU A 53 50.53 0.88 18.06
C LEU A 53 51.64 1.28 17.08
N TYR A 54 51.39 1.17 15.79
CA TYR A 54 52.31 1.62 14.73
C TYR A 54 52.60 3.13 14.80
N PHE A 55 51.57 3.95 15.04
CA PHE A 55 51.74 5.39 15.20
C PHE A 55 52.56 5.74 16.45
N ALA A 56 52.31 5.07 17.57
CA ALA A 56 52.99 5.32 18.84
C ALA A 56 54.40 4.72 18.93
N ALA A 57 54.66 3.61 18.24
CA ALA A 57 55.96 2.92 18.28
C ALA A 57 57.09 3.82 17.78
N ALA A 58 58.27 3.68 18.39
CA ALA A 58 59.44 4.47 18.03
C ALA A 58 59.84 4.23 16.56
N VAL A 59 60.45 5.24 15.94
CA VAL A 59 60.96 5.12 14.55
C VAL A 59 62.01 3.99 14.44
N SER A 60 62.75 3.71 15.51
CA SER A 60 63.67 2.57 15.61
C SER A 60 62.98 1.21 15.52
N ASP A 61 61.74 1.13 15.97
CA ASP A 61 60.93 -0.09 16.05
C ASP A 61 59.99 -0.19 14.83
N GLY A 62 60.23 0.63 13.81
CA GLY A 62 59.44 0.69 12.58
C GLY A 62 58.13 1.46 12.68
N GLY A 63 57.92 2.25 13.74
CA GLY A 63 56.73 3.11 13.93
C GLY A 63 56.92 4.57 13.49
N LEU A 64 55.95 5.44 13.81
CA LEU A 64 56.00 6.87 13.48
C LEU A 64 56.45 7.78 14.65
N GLY A 65 56.65 7.24 15.85
CA GLY A 65 57.16 7.96 17.01
C GLY A 65 56.24 9.06 17.54
N MET A 66 54.92 8.92 17.39
CA MET A 66 53.94 9.88 17.91
C MET A 66 53.70 9.67 19.41
N ALA A 67 53.35 10.74 20.14
CA ALA A 67 52.80 10.60 21.49
C ALA A 67 51.50 9.76 21.46
N SER A 68 51.23 9.00 22.52
CA SER A 68 50.12 8.04 22.57
C SER A 68 48.76 8.71 22.34
N GLY A 69 48.51 9.87 22.95
CA GLY A 69 47.32 10.67 22.73
C GLY A 69 47.20 11.18 21.29
N THR A 70 48.30 11.60 20.67
CA THR A 70 48.34 12.02 19.26
C THR A 70 48.10 10.84 18.31
N ALA A 71 48.72 9.69 18.58
CA ALA A 71 48.52 8.46 17.82
C ALA A 71 47.04 8.01 17.84
N ALA A 72 46.43 8.01 19.03
CA ALA A 72 45.00 7.71 19.19
C ALA A 72 44.11 8.75 18.49
N SER A 73 44.45 10.04 18.58
CA SER A 73 43.72 11.14 17.95
C SER A 73 43.69 11.00 16.43
N VAL A 74 44.85 10.71 15.82
CA VAL A 74 44.97 10.51 14.37
C VAL A 74 44.21 9.26 13.93
N ALA A 75 44.28 8.16 14.67
CA ALA A 75 43.54 6.93 14.36
C ALA A 75 42.01 7.15 14.40
N ALA A 76 41.51 7.91 15.39
CA ALA A 76 40.09 8.28 15.47
C ALA A 76 39.66 9.27 14.37
N ALA A 77 40.52 10.22 14.00
CA ALA A 77 40.27 11.13 12.88
C ALA A 77 40.14 10.39 11.55
N TYR A 78 40.97 9.35 11.34
CA TYR A 78 40.84 8.43 10.21
C TYR A 78 39.46 7.72 10.23
N GLY A 79 39.04 7.18 11.39
CA GLY A 79 37.71 6.59 11.54
C GLY A 79 36.58 7.56 11.16
N THR A 80 36.68 8.82 11.57
CA THR A 80 35.73 9.89 11.20
C THR A 80 35.64 10.08 9.68
N LEU A 81 36.79 10.16 9.01
CA LEU A 81 36.88 10.34 7.57
C LEU A 81 36.24 9.18 6.79
N VAL A 82 36.50 7.93 7.21
CA VAL A 82 35.94 6.73 6.59
C VAL A 82 34.42 6.79 6.54
N TYR A 83 33.78 7.12 7.67
CA TYR A 83 32.31 7.16 7.77
C TYR A 83 31.69 8.39 7.06
N LEU A 84 32.37 9.53 7.02
CA LEU A 84 31.91 10.71 6.27
C LEU A 84 31.88 10.45 4.75
N VAL A 85 32.93 9.78 4.24
CA VAL A 85 33.04 9.50 2.79
C VAL A 85 32.03 8.43 2.35
N SER A 86 31.54 7.59 3.25
CA SER A 86 30.48 6.60 2.95
C SER A 86 29.20 7.22 2.39
N VAL A 87 28.82 8.42 2.84
CA VAL A 87 27.63 9.11 2.32
C VAL A 87 27.79 9.45 0.83
N ALA A 88 28.98 9.92 0.43
CA ALA A 88 29.30 10.22 -0.96
C ALA A 88 29.39 8.96 -1.82
N GLY A 89 29.91 7.86 -1.27
CA GLY A 89 30.03 6.57 -1.96
C GLY A 89 28.69 5.93 -2.31
N GLY A 90 27.68 6.06 -1.45
CA GLY A 90 26.31 5.64 -1.75
C GLY A 90 25.71 6.43 -2.92
N TRP A 91 25.78 7.76 -2.86
CA TRP A 91 25.29 8.63 -3.93
C TRP A 91 25.95 8.34 -5.29
N LEU A 92 27.26 8.07 -5.29
CA LEU A 92 28.02 7.77 -6.51
C LEU A 92 27.58 6.43 -7.14
N ALA A 93 27.22 5.45 -6.32
CA ALA A 93 26.71 4.17 -6.79
C ALA A 93 25.30 4.30 -7.40
N ASP A 94 24.41 5.03 -6.72
CA ASP A 94 23.02 5.19 -7.14
C ASP A 94 22.88 5.94 -8.48
N ARG A 95 23.81 6.87 -8.78
CA ARG A 95 23.68 7.77 -9.94
C ARG A 95 24.69 7.57 -11.07
N ILE A 96 25.83 6.92 -10.80
CA ILE A 96 26.94 6.85 -11.76
C ILE A 96 27.48 5.42 -11.92
N LEU A 97 27.87 4.74 -10.84
CA LEU A 97 28.63 3.50 -10.93
C LEU A 97 27.78 2.22 -10.94
N GLY A 98 26.63 2.21 -10.26
CA GLY A 98 25.89 1.01 -9.89
C GLY A 98 26.56 0.24 -8.73
N SER A 99 25.76 -0.41 -7.89
CA SER A 99 26.22 -1.02 -6.63
C SER A 99 27.33 -2.07 -6.84
N TYR A 100 27.25 -2.91 -7.88
CA TYR A 100 28.28 -3.93 -8.16
C TYR A 100 29.66 -3.31 -8.42
N ARG A 101 29.74 -2.27 -9.25
CA ARG A 101 31.01 -1.61 -9.61
C ARG A 101 31.53 -0.76 -8.46
N ALA A 102 30.64 -0.13 -7.69
CA ALA A 102 31.02 0.59 -6.49
C ALA A 102 31.73 -0.33 -5.48
N VAL A 103 31.16 -1.51 -5.19
CA VAL A 103 31.80 -2.52 -4.33
C VAL A 103 33.14 -2.99 -4.89
N LEU A 104 33.21 -3.28 -6.20
CA LEU A 104 34.45 -3.76 -6.84
C LEU A 104 35.58 -2.72 -6.76
N TRP A 105 35.31 -1.48 -7.21
CA TRP A 105 36.31 -0.41 -7.18
C TRP A 105 36.66 0.00 -5.75
N GLY A 106 35.68 0.01 -4.85
CA GLY A 106 35.89 0.26 -3.43
C GLY A 106 36.86 -0.75 -2.83
N GLY A 107 36.63 -2.04 -3.07
CA GLY A 107 37.52 -3.09 -2.57
C GLY A 107 38.93 -3.04 -3.17
N ILE A 108 39.07 -2.69 -4.47
CA ILE A 108 40.38 -2.49 -5.11
C ILE A 108 41.15 -1.35 -4.43
N LEU A 109 40.49 -0.22 -4.13
CA LEU A 109 41.10 0.89 -3.42
C LEU A 109 41.54 0.50 -2.00
N ILE A 110 40.73 -0.28 -1.26
CA ILE A 110 41.10 -0.80 0.05
C ILE A 110 42.34 -1.69 -0.05
N ALA A 111 42.39 -2.62 -1.01
CA ALA A 111 43.55 -3.50 -1.20
C ALA A 111 44.82 -2.69 -1.55
N CYS A 112 44.73 -1.77 -2.51
CA CYS A 112 45.83 -0.87 -2.86
C CYS A 112 46.29 -0.03 -1.67
N GLY A 113 45.38 0.44 -0.83
CA GLY A 113 45.72 1.21 0.35
C GLY A 113 46.46 0.39 1.41
N HIS A 114 46.05 -0.85 1.66
CA HIS A 114 46.80 -1.75 2.55
C HIS A 114 48.17 -2.14 1.97
N TYR A 115 48.27 -2.34 0.65
CA TYR A 115 49.57 -2.54 -0.02
C TYR A 115 50.48 -1.32 0.10
N ALA A 116 49.93 -0.10 0.05
CA ALA A 116 50.71 1.11 0.31
C ALA A 116 51.22 1.15 1.75
N MET A 117 50.38 0.79 2.74
CA MET A 117 50.80 0.72 4.14
C MET A 117 51.84 -0.39 4.42
N ALA A 118 51.89 -1.43 3.60
CA ALA A 118 52.94 -2.44 3.67
C ALA A 118 54.34 -1.90 3.26
N VAL A 119 54.40 -0.73 2.59
CA VAL A 119 55.68 -0.08 2.26
C VAL A 119 56.15 0.76 3.45
N PRO A 120 57.38 0.57 3.97
CA PRO A 120 57.87 1.17 5.20
C PRO A 120 58.27 2.64 5.08
N THR A 121 57.33 3.50 4.70
CA THR A 121 57.55 4.95 4.62
C THR A 121 56.32 5.71 5.11
N ALA A 122 56.55 6.79 5.86
CA ALA A 122 55.46 7.63 6.37
C ALA A 122 54.55 8.18 5.25
N ALA A 123 55.11 8.48 4.07
CA ALA A 123 54.32 8.95 2.93
C ALA A 123 53.33 7.89 2.44
N MET A 124 53.76 6.63 2.32
CA MET A 124 52.89 5.54 1.87
C MET A 124 51.83 5.16 2.91
N THR A 125 52.09 5.38 4.19
CA THR A 125 51.07 5.26 5.25
C THR A 125 49.90 6.21 4.99
N TRP A 126 50.16 7.51 4.75
CA TRP A 126 49.09 8.49 4.51
C TRP A 126 48.35 8.26 3.19
N VAL A 127 49.07 7.90 2.13
CA VAL A 127 48.47 7.47 0.86
C VAL A 127 47.57 6.25 1.08
N GLY A 128 48.05 5.28 1.85
CA GLY A 128 47.31 4.08 2.21
C GLY A 128 46.01 4.38 2.95
N LEU A 129 46.06 5.18 4.02
CA LEU A 129 44.87 5.57 4.77
C LEU A 129 43.86 6.37 3.93
N GLY A 130 44.33 7.22 3.02
CA GLY A 130 43.46 7.93 2.07
C GLY A 130 42.74 6.98 1.10
N LEU A 131 43.47 6.02 0.52
CA LEU A 131 42.92 5.00 -0.38
C LEU A 131 41.93 4.07 0.34
N ILE A 132 42.25 3.63 1.56
CA ILE A 132 41.34 2.81 2.37
C ILE A 132 40.08 3.62 2.70
N SER A 133 40.19 4.89 3.08
CA SER A 133 39.03 5.74 3.38
C SER A 133 38.09 5.90 2.18
N ALA A 134 38.64 6.19 1.00
CA ALA A 134 37.85 6.27 -0.23
C ALA A 134 37.24 4.93 -0.63
N GLY A 135 37.99 3.84 -0.48
CA GLY A 135 37.56 2.50 -0.79
C GLY A 135 36.44 1.98 0.12
N THR A 136 36.60 2.11 1.44
CA THR A 136 35.56 1.74 2.42
C THR A 136 34.33 2.61 2.27
N GLY A 137 34.49 3.91 1.98
CA GLY A 137 33.37 4.81 1.67
C GLY A 137 32.53 4.34 0.48
N LEU A 138 33.18 3.78 -0.55
CA LEU A 138 32.48 3.26 -1.73
C LEU A 138 31.93 1.85 -1.53
N LEU A 139 32.63 0.98 -0.79
CA LEU A 139 32.25 -0.41 -0.61
C LEU A 139 31.09 -0.57 0.40
N LYS A 140 31.23 -0.01 1.60
CA LYS A 140 30.38 -0.29 2.77
C LYS A 140 28.88 -0.05 2.55
N PRO A 141 28.42 1.12 2.08
CA PRO A 141 26.98 1.35 1.86
C PRO A 141 26.41 0.44 0.76
N ASN A 142 27.24 0.05 -0.22
CA ASN A 142 26.79 -0.66 -1.41
C ASN A 142 26.72 -2.19 -1.22
N VAL A 143 27.60 -2.78 -0.41
CA VAL A 143 27.51 -4.21 -0.06
C VAL A 143 26.21 -4.49 0.69
N ALA A 144 25.84 -3.64 1.66
CA ALA A 144 24.59 -3.78 2.42
C ALA A 144 23.36 -3.71 1.51
N THR A 145 23.32 -2.76 0.56
CA THR A 145 22.27 -2.67 -0.46
C THR A 145 22.18 -3.92 -1.32
N MET A 146 23.33 -4.49 -1.73
CA MET A 146 23.36 -5.72 -2.53
C MET A 146 22.85 -6.95 -1.79
N VAL A 147 23.05 -7.04 -0.47
CA VAL A 147 22.46 -8.12 0.36
C VAL A 147 20.95 -8.01 0.38
N GLY A 148 20.41 -6.79 0.53
CA GLY A 148 18.96 -6.55 0.48
C GLY A 148 18.32 -6.97 -0.85
N LYS A 149 19.03 -6.76 -1.96
CA LYS A 149 18.58 -7.13 -3.33
C LYS A 149 18.59 -8.64 -3.62
N LEU A 150 19.09 -9.48 -2.69
CA LEU A 150 19.04 -10.95 -2.84
C LEU A 150 17.69 -11.55 -2.44
N TYR A 151 16.84 -10.77 -1.77
CA TYR A 151 15.56 -11.23 -1.23
C TYR A 151 14.43 -10.38 -1.80
N ARG A 152 13.27 -11.00 -2.01
CA ARG A 152 12.02 -10.26 -2.21
C ARG A 152 11.58 -9.65 -0.87
N THR A 153 10.74 -8.62 -0.94
CA THR A 153 10.25 -7.94 0.27
C THR A 153 9.43 -8.88 1.18
N ASP A 154 8.81 -9.90 0.59
CA ASP A 154 7.98 -10.96 1.18
C ASP A 154 8.74 -12.28 1.48
N ASP A 155 10.08 -12.34 1.30
CA ASP A 155 10.85 -13.58 1.53
C ASP A 155 11.19 -13.78 3.03
N ASP A 156 10.53 -14.74 3.68
CA ASP A 156 10.75 -15.14 5.09
C ASP A 156 12.22 -15.48 5.42
N ARG A 157 13.05 -15.82 4.42
CA ARG A 157 14.48 -16.15 4.61
C ARG A 157 15.34 -14.91 4.83
N ARG A 158 14.83 -13.72 4.50
CA ARG A 158 15.55 -12.44 4.54
C ARG A 158 16.18 -12.15 5.90
N ASP A 159 15.41 -12.34 6.98
CA ASP A 159 15.88 -12.10 8.35
C ASP A 159 17.02 -13.05 8.75
N ALA A 160 16.89 -14.34 8.42
CA ALA A 160 17.95 -15.32 8.62
C ALA A 160 19.19 -15.03 7.73
N GLY A 161 18.98 -14.46 6.54
CA GLY A 161 20.03 -14.00 5.64
C GLY A 161 20.86 -12.86 6.23
N PHE A 162 20.21 -11.85 6.80
CA PHE A 162 20.89 -10.74 7.49
C PHE A 162 21.63 -11.20 8.75
N ALA A 163 21.10 -12.18 9.49
CA ALA A 163 21.79 -12.75 10.66
C ALA A 163 23.11 -13.47 10.28
N LEU A 164 23.13 -14.22 9.17
CA LEU A 164 24.34 -14.85 8.65
C LEU A 164 25.37 -13.82 8.16
N TYR A 165 24.90 -12.73 7.54
CA TYR A 165 25.75 -11.61 7.14
C TYR A 165 26.39 -10.91 8.35
N TYR A 166 25.64 -10.67 9.42
CA TYR A 166 26.16 -10.09 10.66
C TYR A 166 27.18 -11.03 11.36
N MET A 167 26.93 -12.34 11.37
CA MET A 167 27.90 -13.31 11.88
C MET A 167 29.24 -13.27 11.10
N ALA A 168 29.18 -13.06 9.78
CA ALA A 168 30.38 -12.93 8.95
C ALA A 168 31.24 -11.70 9.31
N ILE A 169 30.60 -10.59 9.67
CA ILE A 169 31.29 -9.38 10.15
C ILE A 169 32.16 -9.71 11.37
N ASN A 170 31.57 -10.38 12.36
CA ASN A 170 32.23 -10.64 13.64
C ASN A 170 33.32 -11.73 13.53
N ILE A 171 33.19 -12.67 12.58
CA ILE A 171 34.26 -13.63 12.26
C ILE A 171 35.51 -12.90 11.76
N GLY A 172 35.34 -11.93 10.86
CA GLY A 172 36.44 -11.09 10.38
C GLY A 172 37.05 -10.25 11.51
N ALA A 173 36.22 -9.65 12.36
CA ALA A 173 36.62 -8.87 13.53
C ALA A 173 37.45 -9.68 14.55
N PHE A 174 37.12 -10.96 14.72
CA PHE A 174 37.87 -11.88 15.58
C PHE A 174 39.22 -12.27 14.94
N ALA A 175 39.23 -12.71 13.68
CA ALA A 175 40.42 -13.27 13.04
C ALA A 175 41.46 -12.20 12.64
N GLY A 176 41.02 -10.99 12.27
CA GLY A 176 41.87 -9.89 11.82
C GLY A 176 42.99 -9.57 12.81
N PRO A 177 42.67 -9.06 14.02
CA PRO A 177 43.67 -8.67 15.01
C PRO A 177 44.57 -9.82 15.46
N LEU A 178 44.10 -11.07 15.43
CA LEU A 178 44.94 -12.23 15.76
C LEU A 178 46.11 -12.37 14.77
N ILE A 179 45.81 -12.34 13.47
CA ILE A 179 46.80 -12.59 12.42
C ILE A 179 47.65 -11.35 12.18
N THR A 180 47.04 -10.17 12.01
CA THR A 180 47.79 -8.93 11.76
C THR A 180 48.63 -8.54 12.97
N GLY A 181 48.09 -8.73 14.18
CA GLY A 181 48.76 -8.48 15.44
C GLY A 181 49.97 -9.38 15.68
N TRP A 182 49.82 -10.69 15.42
CA TRP A 182 50.93 -11.63 15.54
C TRP A 182 52.06 -11.31 14.56
N LEU A 183 51.72 -11.01 13.30
CA LEU A 183 52.72 -10.61 12.30
C LEU A 183 53.39 -9.27 12.63
N ALA A 184 52.63 -8.29 13.12
CA ALA A 184 53.17 -6.99 13.50
C ALA A 184 54.19 -7.11 14.65
N ASP A 185 53.89 -7.93 15.65
CA ASP A 185 54.73 -8.13 16.84
C ASP A 185 55.99 -8.96 16.55
N HIS A 186 55.88 -10.02 15.73
CA HIS A 186 56.99 -10.95 15.49
C HIS A 186 57.86 -10.57 14.28
N GLN A 187 57.25 -10.00 13.23
CA GLN A 187 57.92 -9.75 11.94
C GLN A 187 57.99 -8.25 11.59
N GLY A 188 57.19 -7.41 12.25
CA GLY A 188 57.10 -5.96 12.05
C GLY A 188 55.77 -5.51 11.42
N TYR A 189 55.37 -4.26 11.71
CA TYR A 189 54.06 -3.70 11.34
C TYR A 189 53.69 -3.85 9.85
N HIS A 190 54.67 -3.77 8.95
CA HIS A 190 54.46 -3.94 7.51
C HIS A 190 53.93 -5.31 7.11
N TRP A 191 54.30 -6.37 7.83
CA TRP A 191 53.75 -7.71 7.62
C TRP A 191 52.31 -7.82 8.12
N GLY A 192 51.97 -7.11 9.21
CA GLY A 192 50.59 -6.94 9.65
C GLY A 192 49.71 -6.26 8.61
N PHE A 193 50.18 -5.15 8.02
CA PHE A 193 49.47 -4.47 6.93
C PHE A 193 49.42 -5.31 5.64
N SER A 194 50.48 -6.09 5.36
CA SER A 194 50.50 -7.04 4.23
C SER A 194 49.46 -8.14 4.37
N ALA A 195 49.26 -8.67 5.59
CA ALA A 195 48.21 -9.65 5.84
C ALA A 195 46.81 -9.07 5.63
N ALA A 196 46.57 -7.83 6.06
CA ALA A 196 45.33 -7.12 5.77
C ALA A 196 45.12 -6.91 4.26
N ALA A 197 46.19 -6.61 3.49
CA ALA A 197 46.14 -6.49 2.03
C ALA A 197 45.81 -7.81 1.33
N LEU A 198 46.43 -8.91 1.77
CA LEU A 198 46.16 -10.26 1.26
C LEU A 198 44.72 -10.67 1.57
N GLY A 199 44.23 -10.40 2.78
CA GLY A 199 42.85 -10.67 3.16
C GLY A 199 41.85 -9.98 2.23
N MET A 200 41.99 -8.66 2.04
CA MET A 200 41.13 -7.91 1.12
C MET A 200 41.24 -8.43 -0.33
N THR A 201 42.44 -8.81 -0.78
CA THR A 201 42.66 -9.37 -2.12
C THR A 201 41.93 -10.72 -2.29
N LEU A 202 41.94 -11.58 -1.27
CA LEU A 202 41.16 -12.83 -1.26
C LEU A 202 39.66 -12.53 -1.31
N GLY A 203 39.19 -11.53 -0.57
CA GLY A 203 37.81 -11.04 -0.64
C GLY A 203 37.41 -10.57 -2.05
N LEU A 204 38.28 -9.82 -2.73
CA LEU A 204 38.07 -9.39 -4.12
C LEU A 204 38.03 -10.57 -5.09
N ILE A 205 38.95 -11.54 -4.95
CA ILE A 205 38.96 -12.75 -5.78
C ILE A 205 37.66 -13.51 -5.59
N GLN A 206 37.21 -13.69 -4.34
CA GLN A 206 35.95 -14.33 -4.01
C GLN A 206 34.74 -13.58 -4.60
N TYR A 207 34.71 -12.25 -4.47
CA TYR A 207 33.65 -11.41 -5.03
C TYR A 207 33.57 -11.50 -6.56
N VAL A 208 34.72 -11.43 -7.25
CA VAL A 208 34.80 -11.54 -8.71
C VAL A 208 34.51 -12.97 -9.18
N ALA A 209 34.91 -14.00 -8.45
CA ALA A 209 34.58 -15.39 -8.77
C ALA A 209 33.08 -15.69 -8.59
N GLY A 210 32.47 -15.13 -7.53
CA GLY A 210 31.05 -15.26 -7.21
C GLY A 210 30.11 -14.36 -8.03
N ARG A 211 30.66 -13.45 -8.86
CA ARG A 211 29.91 -12.40 -9.59
C ARG A 211 28.71 -12.85 -10.41
N ARG A 212 28.63 -14.13 -10.80
CA ARG A 212 27.50 -14.66 -11.57
C ARG A 212 26.24 -14.88 -10.73
N HIS A 213 26.36 -14.86 -9.39
CA HIS A 213 25.26 -15.08 -8.45
C HIS A 213 24.89 -13.80 -7.68
N LEU A 214 25.39 -12.63 -8.10
CA LEU A 214 25.11 -11.35 -7.46
C LEU A 214 24.00 -10.59 -8.21
N ALA A 215 22.99 -10.14 -7.47
CA ALA A 215 21.96 -9.24 -7.98
C ALA A 215 22.56 -7.88 -8.38
N GLY A 216 22.06 -7.26 -9.46
CA GLY A 216 22.49 -5.93 -9.91
C GLY A 216 23.76 -5.85 -10.76
N ARG A 217 24.30 -6.99 -11.25
CA ARG A 217 25.48 -7.00 -12.14
C ARG A 217 25.20 -6.45 -13.56
N LYS A 218 23.99 -6.66 -14.08
CA LYS A 218 23.60 -6.28 -15.46
C LYS A 218 23.13 -4.83 -15.60
N HIS A 219 22.74 -4.18 -14.49
CA HIS A 219 22.12 -2.85 -14.51
C HIS A 219 23.15 -1.72 -14.46
N SER A 220 22.85 -0.61 -15.16
CA SER A 220 23.43 0.71 -14.89
C SER A 220 22.97 1.23 -13.52
N ALA A 221 23.49 2.38 -13.08
CA ALA A 221 23.10 2.99 -11.82
C ALA A 221 21.57 3.11 -11.69
N GLU A 222 21.02 2.78 -10.51
CA GLU A 222 19.59 2.63 -10.22
C GLU A 222 18.77 3.91 -10.56
N PHE A 223 19.43 5.07 -10.48
CA PHE A 223 18.93 6.36 -10.94
C PHE A 223 19.95 7.04 -11.86
N ALA A 224 20.34 6.35 -12.95
CA ALA A 224 21.37 6.83 -13.86
C ALA A 224 21.07 8.25 -14.38
N LEU A 225 22.00 9.17 -14.15
CA LEU A 225 21.91 10.51 -14.73
C LEU A 225 22.00 10.44 -16.26
N ALA A 226 21.18 11.23 -16.96
CA ALA A 226 21.30 11.42 -18.39
C ALA A 226 22.77 11.72 -18.78
N PRO A 227 23.31 11.20 -19.90
CA PRO A 227 24.75 11.27 -20.20
C PRO A 227 25.37 12.68 -20.15
N ALA A 228 24.60 13.71 -20.48
CA ALA A 228 25.02 15.11 -20.37
C ALA A 228 25.11 15.61 -18.91
N ALA A 229 24.13 15.26 -18.08
CA ALA A 229 24.10 15.58 -16.65
C ALA A 229 25.18 14.80 -15.88
N MET A 230 25.42 13.53 -16.24
CA MET A 230 26.50 12.72 -15.68
C MET A 230 27.88 13.33 -15.98
N ARG A 231 28.15 13.73 -17.24
CA ARG A 231 29.41 14.41 -17.59
C ARG A 231 29.59 15.73 -16.84
N ARG A 232 28.52 16.49 -16.63
CA ARG A 232 28.55 17.74 -15.85
C ARG A 232 28.84 17.47 -14.37
N ALA A 233 28.17 16.50 -13.77
CA ALA A 233 28.40 16.09 -12.39
C ALA A 233 29.84 15.60 -12.18
N VAL A 234 30.34 14.72 -13.05
CA VAL A 234 31.74 14.24 -13.00
C VAL A 234 32.73 15.40 -13.13
N ARG A 235 32.52 16.34 -14.06
CA ARG A 235 33.38 17.53 -14.18
C ARG A 235 33.35 18.41 -12.93
N LEU A 236 32.18 18.62 -12.34
CA LEU A 236 32.04 19.40 -11.10
C LEU A 236 32.70 18.71 -9.91
N MET A 237 32.59 17.38 -9.80
CA MET A 237 33.28 16.62 -8.75
C MET A 237 34.79 16.65 -8.92
N ILE A 238 35.31 16.48 -10.15
CA ILE A 238 36.75 16.59 -10.43
C ILE A 238 37.22 18.01 -10.14
N ALA A 239 36.49 19.04 -10.59
CA ALA A 239 36.82 20.44 -10.30
C ALA A 239 36.81 20.73 -8.80
N GLY A 240 35.80 20.25 -8.07
CA GLY A 240 35.72 20.35 -6.62
C GLY A 240 36.89 19.66 -5.91
N ALA A 241 37.23 18.44 -6.31
CA ALA A 241 38.37 17.70 -5.77
C ALA A 241 39.70 18.42 -6.05
N VAL A 242 39.87 18.99 -7.25
CA VAL A 242 41.06 19.79 -7.61
C VAL A 242 41.12 21.08 -6.79
N VAL A 243 40.00 21.77 -6.58
CA VAL A 243 39.93 22.98 -5.74
C VAL A 243 40.27 22.65 -4.29
N VAL A 244 39.72 21.57 -3.73
CA VAL A 244 40.03 21.11 -2.37
C VAL A 244 41.50 20.71 -2.25
N ALA A 245 42.05 19.99 -3.23
CA ALA A 245 43.47 19.62 -3.25
C ALA A 245 44.39 20.83 -3.38
N ALA A 246 44.04 21.81 -4.22
CA ALA A 246 44.80 23.05 -4.37
C ALA A 246 44.74 23.90 -3.09
N ALA A 247 43.57 24.04 -2.48
CA ALA A 247 43.39 24.72 -1.20
C ALA A 247 44.18 24.01 -0.09
N ALA A 248 44.09 22.69 0.02
CA ALA A 248 44.86 21.91 0.99
C ALA A 248 46.38 22.06 0.77
N THR A 249 46.85 22.09 -0.48
CA THR A 249 48.26 22.30 -0.82
C THR A 249 48.72 23.72 -0.43
N VAL A 250 47.94 24.75 -0.72
CA VAL A 250 48.24 26.14 -0.32
C VAL A 250 48.24 26.27 1.20
N LEU A 251 47.26 25.67 1.88
CA LEU A 251 47.19 25.66 3.34
C LEU A 251 48.35 24.88 3.98
N ALA A 252 48.81 23.79 3.36
CA ALA A 252 49.99 23.05 3.80
C ALA A 252 51.28 23.86 3.60
N LEU A 253 51.46 24.47 2.42
CA LEU A 253 52.64 25.29 2.11
C LEU A 253 52.75 26.56 2.96
N THR A 254 51.62 27.12 3.40
CA THR A 254 51.57 28.27 4.32
C THR A 254 51.76 27.87 5.79
N GLY A 255 51.96 26.58 6.08
CA GLY A 255 52.07 26.05 7.44
C GLY A 255 50.74 26.09 8.22
N TRP A 256 49.62 26.36 7.54
CA TRP A 256 48.32 26.39 8.16
C TRP A 256 47.71 24.99 8.36
N LEU A 257 47.90 24.07 7.41
CA LEU A 257 47.38 22.70 7.48
C LEU A 257 48.31 21.77 8.27
N THR A 258 48.23 21.84 9.60
CA THR A 258 48.89 20.90 10.53
C THR A 258 48.00 19.69 10.81
N MET A 259 48.56 18.57 11.30
CA MET A 259 47.79 17.39 11.68
C MET A 259 46.66 17.72 12.68
N ASP A 260 46.94 18.50 13.72
CA ASP A 260 45.94 18.88 14.72
C ASP A 260 44.75 19.63 14.11
N ARG A 261 45.03 20.68 13.31
CA ARG A 261 43.99 21.43 12.59
C ARG A 261 43.21 20.58 11.59
N PHE A 262 43.84 19.58 10.97
CA PHE A 262 43.13 18.64 10.10
C PHE A 262 42.12 17.79 10.91
N VAL A 263 42.54 17.28 12.07
CA VAL A 263 41.66 16.57 13.01
C VAL A 263 40.53 17.48 13.50
N ASP A 264 40.82 18.74 13.83
CA ASP A 264 39.82 19.71 14.28
C ASP A 264 38.78 20.00 13.19
N VAL A 265 39.20 20.19 11.94
CA VAL A 265 38.29 20.39 10.81
C VAL A 265 37.38 19.18 10.61
N LEU A 266 37.92 17.96 10.64
CA LEU A 266 37.10 16.74 10.53
C LEU A 266 36.10 16.61 11.68
N THR A 267 36.49 17.00 12.89
CA THR A 267 35.61 17.01 14.07
C THR A 267 34.47 18.01 13.88
N VAL A 268 34.77 19.23 13.40
CA VAL A 268 33.74 20.24 13.12
C VAL A 268 32.76 19.76 12.05
N ILE A 269 33.27 19.12 10.98
CA ILE A 269 32.42 18.57 9.92
C ILE A 269 31.51 17.46 10.45
N SER A 270 32.02 16.56 11.30
CA SER A 270 31.21 15.47 11.86
C SER A 270 30.13 15.95 12.83
N VAL A 271 30.29 17.13 13.44
CA VAL A 271 29.24 17.79 14.25
C VAL A 271 28.23 18.53 13.37
N ILE A 272 28.69 19.27 12.35
CA ILE A 272 27.80 20.07 11.49
C ILE A 272 26.90 19.17 10.64
N ALA A 273 27.42 18.06 10.10
CA ALA A 273 26.68 17.24 9.16
C ALA A 273 25.36 16.68 9.75
N PRO A 274 25.32 16.05 10.94
CA PRO A 274 24.06 15.63 11.56
C PRO A 274 23.10 16.80 11.83
N VAL A 275 23.61 17.93 12.31
CA VAL A 275 22.79 19.12 12.61
C VAL A 275 22.10 19.64 11.36
N VAL A 276 22.82 19.73 10.23
CA VAL A 276 22.25 20.15 8.95
C VAL A 276 21.20 19.14 8.48
N TYR A 277 21.47 17.83 8.58
CA TYR A 277 20.50 16.82 8.19
C TYR A 277 19.23 16.86 9.04
N PHE A 278 19.34 16.94 10.36
CA PHE A 278 18.18 17.12 11.25
C PHE A 278 17.44 18.41 10.94
N TRP A 279 18.14 19.53 10.74
CA TRP A 279 17.53 20.80 10.35
C TRP A 279 16.72 20.68 9.05
N VAL A 280 17.32 20.11 8.00
CA VAL A 280 16.65 19.85 6.72
C VAL A 280 15.38 19.01 6.93
N MET A 281 15.45 17.92 7.69
CA MET A 281 14.28 17.07 7.95
C MET A 281 13.20 17.78 8.76
N PHE A 282 13.55 18.57 9.79
CA PHE A 282 12.59 19.34 10.58
C PHE A 282 11.92 20.46 9.79
N THR A 283 12.63 21.07 8.83
CA THR A 283 12.12 22.19 8.01
C THR A 283 11.50 21.79 6.69
N SER A 284 11.64 20.53 6.27
CA SER A 284 11.18 20.07 4.97
C SER A 284 9.64 20.05 4.91
N PRO A 285 9.03 20.60 3.84
CA PRO A 285 7.59 20.50 3.62
C PRO A 285 7.14 19.08 3.26
N ARG A 286 8.09 18.17 2.96
CA ARG A 286 7.82 16.76 2.65
C ARG A 286 7.73 15.86 3.88
N VAL A 287 7.80 16.42 5.10
CA VAL A 287 7.69 15.69 6.37
C VAL A 287 6.43 16.15 7.07
N THR A 288 5.49 15.22 7.31
CA THR A 288 4.18 15.52 7.93
C THR A 288 4.34 15.98 9.38
N ALA A 289 3.28 16.58 9.95
CA ALA A 289 3.30 17.00 11.35
C ALA A 289 3.54 15.82 12.31
N GLU A 290 2.97 14.66 11.99
CA GLU A 290 3.14 13.42 12.75
C GLU A 290 4.58 12.88 12.63
N GLU A 291 5.12 12.77 11.42
CA GLU A 291 6.51 12.33 11.19
C GLU A 291 7.53 13.25 11.87
N ARG A 292 7.27 14.57 11.86
CA ARG A 292 8.11 15.56 12.55
C ARG A 292 8.07 15.38 14.07
N GLY A 293 6.94 14.90 14.60
CA GLY A 293 6.81 14.48 16.00
C GLY A 293 7.74 13.31 16.35
N ARG A 294 7.91 12.35 15.42
CA ARG A 294 8.77 11.15 15.56
C ARG A 294 10.28 11.44 15.42
N LEU A 295 10.67 12.54 14.78
CA LEU A 295 12.06 12.95 14.67
C LEU A 295 12.68 13.37 16.02
N ARG A 296 11.88 13.93 16.94
CA ARG A 296 12.36 14.37 18.27
C ARG A 296 12.89 13.21 19.13
N PRO A 297 12.15 12.09 19.31
CA PRO A 297 12.70 10.93 20.01
C PRO A 297 13.85 10.28 19.24
N TYR A 298 13.87 10.35 17.90
CA TYR A 298 14.99 9.83 17.11
C TYR A 298 16.31 10.56 17.41
N VAL A 299 16.31 11.89 17.60
CA VAL A 299 17.50 12.66 18.02
C VAL A 299 18.08 12.11 19.34
N VAL A 300 17.23 11.74 20.30
CA VAL A 300 17.67 11.18 21.58
C VAL A 300 18.36 9.83 21.40
N LEU A 301 17.80 8.95 20.55
CA LEU A 301 18.39 7.65 20.24
C LEU A 301 19.69 7.78 19.45
N PHE A 302 19.76 8.75 18.52
CA PHE A 302 20.96 9.08 17.78
C PHE A 302 22.10 9.50 18.74
N LEU A 303 21.82 10.40 19.69
CA LEU A 303 22.81 10.83 20.68
C LEU A 303 23.25 9.69 21.60
N ALA A 304 22.33 8.80 21.98
CA ALA A 304 22.67 7.59 22.74
C ALA A 304 23.65 6.68 21.97
N SER A 305 23.42 6.51 20.66
CA SER A 305 24.33 5.78 19.77
C SER A 305 25.71 6.44 19.68
N VAL A 306 25.78 7.77 19.55
CA VAL A 306 27.05 8.52 19.53
C VAL A 306 27.86 8.25 20.80
N VAL A 307 27.23 8.30 21.97
CA VAL A 307 27.92 8.12 23.26
C VAL A 307 28.41 6.69 23.45
N PHE A 308 27.62 5.68 23.07
CA PHE A 308 28.08 4.31 23.12
C PHE A 308 29.23 4.05 22.15
N ASN A 309 29.08 4.47 20.90
CA ASN A 309 30.11 4.27 19.87
C ASN A 309 31.42 5.02 20.21
N PHE A 310 31.33 6.16 20.90
CA PHE A 310 32.50 6.87 21.43
C PHE A 310 33.31 6.02 22.42
N ILE A 311 32.65 5.18 23.23
CA ILE A 311 33.30 4.21 24.10
C ILE A 311 33.78 3.00 23.30
N LEU A 312 32.94 2.47 22.40
CA LEU A 312 33.26 1.30 21.57
C LEU A 312 34.56 1.49 20.78
N PHE A 313 34.70 2.61 20.06
CA PHE A 313 35.88 2.85 19.22
C PHE A 313 37.17 3.00 20.02
N GLN A 314 37.11 3.25 21.33
CA GLN A 314 38.30 3.27 22.19
C GLN A 314 38.85 1.88 22.51
N ALA A 315 38.07 0.81 22.27
CA ALA A 315 38.57 -0.57 22.26
C ALA A 315 39.68 -0.80 21.22
N TYR A 316 39.76 0.04 20.19
CA TYR A 316 40.79 -0.03 19.15
C TYR A 316 41.84 1.08 19.24
N SER A 317 41.82 1.91 20.29
CA SER A 317 42.80 2.98 20.50
C SER A 317 43.38 2.93 21.92
N THR A 318 42.82 3.69 22.86
CA THR A 318 43.33 3.84 24.22
C THR A 318 43.37 2.52 25.00
N MET A 319 42.42 1.61 24.78
CA MET A 319 42.46 0.29 25.41
C MET A 319 43.59 -0.60 24.89
N ILE A 320 43.95 -0.50 23.61
CA ILE A 320 45.10 -1.23 23.05
C ILE A 320 46.43 -0.64 23.54
N LEU A 321 46.52 0.70 23.63
CA LEU A 321 47.67 1.39 24.21
C LEU A 321 47.86 1.05 25.70
N LEU A 322 46.76 0.95 26.44
CA LEU A 322 46.78 0.50 27.84
C LEU A 322 47.19 -0.97 27.94
N ALA A 323 46.72 -1.82 27.01
CA ALA A 323 47.06 -3.24 26.99
C ALA A 323 48.56 -3.46 26.73
N SER A 324 49.17 -2.72 25.80
CA SER A 324 50.59 -2.87 25.47
C SER A 324 51.50 -2.44 26.62
N THR A 325 51.13 -1.39 27.33
CA THR A 325 51.94 -0.79 28.40
C THR A 325 51.68 -1.39 29.77
N ASN A 326 50.42 -1.65 30.13
CA ASN A 326 50.01 -1.96 31.50
C ASN A 326 49.25 -3.28 31.68
N ALA A 327 48.99 -4.09 30.64
CA ALA A 327 48.40 -5.42 30.83
C ALA A 327 49.46 -6.54 30.74
N ARG A 328 49.17 -7.66 31.39
CA ARG A 328 49.92 -8.91 31.19
C ARG A 328 49.49 -9.54 29.86
N THR A 329 50.44 -9.81 28.99
CA THR A 329 50.26 -10.48 27.70
C THR A 329 50.56 -11.98 27.76
N THR A 330 50.50 -12.56 28.97
CA THR A 330 50.75 -13.98 29.22
C THR A 330 49.55 -14.60 29.91
N ILE A 331 48.96 -15.65 29.33
CA ILE A 331 47.89 -16.46 29.96
C ILE A 331 48.33 -17.92 29.95
N LEU A 332 48.32 -18.58 31.11
CA LEU A 332 48.72 -20.00 31.26
C LEU A 332 50.11 -20.35 30.67
N GLY A 333 51.03 -19.37 30.62
CA GLY A 333 52.38 -19.53 30.04
C GLY A 333 52.46 -19.30 28.53
N PHE A 334 51.38 -18.89 27.88
CA PHE A 334 51.35 -18.49 26.47
C PHE A 334 51.40 -16.96 26.33
N ASP A 335 52.44 -16.46 25.66
CA ASP A 335 52.62 -15.04 25.36
C ASP A 335 51.88 -14.66 24.07
N PHE A 336 51.19 -13.52 24.06
CA PHE A 336 50.41 -13.04 22.92
C PHE A 336 50.52 -11.51 22.72
N PRO A 337 50.41 -11.00 21.48
CA PRO A 337 50.44 -9.56 21.21
C PRO A 337 49.30 -8.80 21.89
N ALA A 338 49.55 -7.57 22.34
CA ALA A 338 48.53 -6.73 22.98
C ALA A 338 47.30 -6.44 22.06
N SER A 339 47.48 -6.48 20.75
CA SER A 339 46.39 -6.33 19.77
C SER A 339 45.36 -7.47 19.83
N TRP A 340 45.70 -8.65 20.35
CA TRP A 340 44.76 -9.78 20.49
C TRP A 340 43.64 -9.51 21.49
N TYR A 341 43.81 -8.55 22.41
CA TYR A 341 42.70 -8.11 23.25
C TYR A 341 41.53 -7.63 22.38
N ALA A 342 41.77 -6.94 21.26
CA ALA A 342 40.71 -6.47 20.34
C ALA A 342 39.88 -7.62 19.75
N SER A 343 40.47 -8.81 19.57
CA SER A 343 39.74 -10.00 19.11
C SER A 343 38.73 -10.52 20.14
N ALA A 344 38.93 -10.25 21.44
CA ALA A 344 37.98 -10.68 22.47
C ALA A 344 36.61 -10.02 22.28
N LEU A 345 36.56 -8.76 21.82
CA LEU A 345 35.31 -8.06 21.52
C LEU A 345 34.49 -8.79 20.45
N GLY A 346 35.09 -9.07 19.29
CA GLY A 346 34.43 -9.82 18.21
C GLY A 346 34.03 -11.24 18.64
N ALA A 347 34.83 -11.92 19.47
CA ALA A 347 34.48 -13.23 20.01
C ALA A 347 33.23 -13.18 20.92
N PHE A 348 33.13 -12.15 21.77
CA PHE A 348 31.96 -11.96 22.62
C PHE A 348 30.71 -11.61 21.82
N GLU A 349 30.81 -10.78 20.79
CA GLU A 349 29.67 -10.46 19.91
C GLU A 349 29.14 -11.70 19.19
N VAL A 350 30.02 -12.56 18.65
CA VAL A 350 29.61 -13.86 18.05
C VAL A 350 28.91 -14.76 19.08
N ALA A 351 29.45 -14.86 20.29
CA ALA A 351 28.93 -15.76 21.31
C ALA A 351 27.62 -15.24 21.93
N LEU A 352 27.51 -13.93 22.14
CA LEU A 352 26.39 -13.31 22.84
C LEU A 352 25.20 -13.04 21.92
N ALA A 353 25.39 -12.71 20.64
CA ALA A 353 24.27 -12.36 19.75
C ALA A 353 23.15 -13.43 19.67
N PRO A 354 23.43 -14.75 19.57
CA PRO A 354 22.38 -15.78 19.57
C PRO A 354 21.72 -15.95 20.95
N VAL A 355 22.50 -15.90 22.02
CA VAL A 355 21.99 -15.94 23.41
C VAL A 355 21.04 -14.79 23.62
N VAL A 356 21.47 -13.64 23.14
CA VAL A 356 20.72 -12.42 23.12
C VAL A 356 19.39 -12.69 22.42
N ALA A 357 19.38 -12.91 21.11
CA ALA A 357 18.17 -13.10 20.31
C ALA A 357 17.17 -14.08 20.94
N THR A 358 17.66 -15.18 21.52
CA THR A 358 16.86 -16.20 22.23
C THR A 358 16.12 -15.64 23.46
N VAL A 359 16.76 -14.77 24.25
CA VAL A 359 16.14 -14.09 25.39
C VAL A 359 15.00 -13.18 24.95
N TRP A 360 15.18 -12.38 23.89
CA TRP A 360 14.07 -11.56 23.36
C TRP A 360 12.92 -12.42 22.85
N ALA A 361 13.22 -13.47 22.08
CA ALA A 361 12.22 -14.38 21.55
C ALA A 361 11.36 -15.01 22.68
N ARG A 362 11.99 -15.46 23.77
CA ARG A 362 11.27 -15.99 24.95
C ARG A 362 10.46 -14.95 25.71
N MET A 363 10.84 -13.68 25.65
CA MET A 363 10.13 -12.60 26.36
C MET A 363 8.88 -12.10 25.61
N GLY A 364 8.74 -12.34 24.30
CA GLY A 364 7.55 -11.96 23.51
C GLY A 364 7.13 -10.49 23.72
N HIS A 365 5.87 -10.27 24.13
CA HIS A 365 5.32 -8.93 24.42
C HIS A 365 5.91 -8.25 25.68
N ARG A 366 6.65 -8.97 26.54
CA ARG A 366 7.27 -8.43 27.76
C ARG A 366 8.67 -7.84 27.53
N GLN A 367 9.12 -7.79 26.28
CA GLN A 367 10.43 -7.23 25.95
C GLN A 367 10.53 -5.75 26.40
N PRO A 368 11.72 -5.31 26.86
CA PRO A 368 11.95 -3.89 27.10
C PRO A 368 11.74 -3.09 25.81
N HIS A 369 11.14 -1.90 25.92
CA HIS A 369 11.01 -0.97 24.79
C HIS A 369 12.36 -0.69 24.13
N ALA A 370 12.39 -0.40 22.83
CA ALA A 370 13.63 -0.19 22.06
C ALA A 370 14.57 0.84 22.70
N SER A 371 14.02 1.93 23.23
CA SER A 371 14.78 2.95 23.98
C SER A 371 15.51 2.39 25.21
N ASN A 372 14.89 1.44 25.92
CA ASN A 372 15.48 0.83 27.11
C ASN A 372 16.58 -0.17 26.73
N LYS A 373 16.40 -0.92 25.63
CA LYS A 373 17.45 -1.83 25.11
C LYS A 373 18.70 -1.02 24.71
N ILE A 374 18.51 0.09 23.99
CA ILE A 374 19.59 1.03 23.64
C ILE A 374 20.23 1.59 24.90
N ALA A 375 19.44 2.06 25.87
CA ALA A 375 19.98 2.60 27.12
C ALA A 375 20.78 1.58 27.92
N PHE A 376 20.35 0.31 27.98
CA PHE A 376 21.14 -0.77 28.59
C PHE A 376 22.47 -0.95 27.86
N GLY A 377 22.48 -0.87 26.53
CA GLY A 377 23.71 -0.87 25.74
C GLY A 377 24.68 0.25 26.14
N VAL A 378 24.19 1.50 26.21
CA VAL A 378 24.99 2.66 26.63
C VAL A 378 25.52 2.49 28.06
N ILE A 379 24.70 2.01 29.00
CA ILE A 379 25.10 1.78 30.39
C ILE A 379 26.19 0.71 30.47
N LEU A 380 26.04 -0.41 29.75
CA LEU A 380 27.05 -1.47 29.71
C LEU A 380 28.37 -0.97 29.10
N GLY A 381 28.30 -0.14 28.06
CA GLY A 381 29.46 0.57 27.52
C GLY A 381 30.14 1.42 28.59
N GLY A 382 29.40 2.26 29.31
CA GLY A 382 29.96 3.07 30.40
C GLY A 382 30.55 2.25 31.56
N LEU A 383 29.86 1.18 31.96
CA LEU A 383 30.34 0.24 32.98
C LEU A 383 31.63 -0.48 32.56
N SER A 384 31.82 -0.74 31.26
CA SER A 384 33.07 -1.32 30.76
C SER A 384 34.29 -0.43 31.08
N PHE A 385 34.14 0.89 30.95
CA PHE A 385 35.20 1.84 31.26
C PHE A 385 35.34 2.09 32.76
N LEU A 386 34.24 2.11 33.51
CA LEU A 386 34.29 2.19 34.98
C LEU A 386 34.99 0.97 35.60
N LEU A 387 34.87 -0.22 34.99
CA LEU A 387 35.60 -1.41 35.41
C LEU A 387 37.12 -1.19 35.33
N MET A 388 37.60 -0.43 34.34
CA MET A 388 39.03 -0.12 34.15
C MET A 388 39.58 0.86 35.19
N VAL A 389 38.74 1.55 35.96
CA VAL A 389 39.18 2.40 37.08
C VAL A 389 39.82 1.55 38.19
N LEU A 390 39.28 0.36 38.46
CA LEU A 390 39.77 -0.53 39.52
C LEU A 390 41.26 -0.91 39.34
N PRO A 391 41.68 -1.51 38.21
CA PRO A 391 43.08 -1.90 38.01
C PRO A 391 44.03 -0.72 37.76
N THR A 392 43.52 0.45 37.38
CA THR A 392 44.34 1.65 37.10
C THR A 392 44.52 2.52 38.35
N SER A 393 43.66 2.38 39.36
CA SER A 393 43.71 3.16 40.60
C SER A 393 44.86 2.78 41.54
N GLY A 394 45.35 3.74 42.33
CA GLY A 394 46.34 3.49 43.39
C GLY A 394 47.80 3.37 42.94
N HIS A 395 48.11 3.67 41.67
CA HIS A 395 49.47 3.64 41.12
C HIS A 395 49.94 5.06 40.77
N ALA A 396 51.17 5.40 41.18
CA ALA A 396 51.76 6.72 40.95
C ALA A 396 52.49 6.83 39.60
N ASP A 397 52.99 5.70 39.07
CA ASP A 397 53.77 5.60 37.84
C ASP A 397 53.22 4.48 36.92
N ASP A 398 53.55 4.54 35.63
CA ASP A 398 53.08 3.60 34.59
C ASP A 398 53.75 2.21 34.59
N THR A 399 54.44 1.86 35.68
CA THR A 399 55.22 0.60 35.80
C THR A 399 54.38 -0.61 36.23
N TYR A 400 53.11 -0.41 36.58
CA TYR A 400 52.22 -1.47 37.04
C TYR A 400 51.72 -2.36 35.87
N ARG A 401 51.45 -3.63 36.18
CA ARG A 401 50.89 -4.62 35.23
C ARG A 401 49.60 -5.22 35.78
N MET A 402 48.47 -4.96 35.13
CA MET A 402 47.16 -5.52 35.44
C MET A 402 46.95 -6.90 34.83
N ALA A 403 46.11 -7.72 35.46
CA ALA A 403 45.70 -9.01 34.92
C ALA A 403 44.87 -8.85 33.64
N ALA A 404 45.04 -9.79 32.70
CA ALA A 404 44.33 -9.80 31.41
C ALA A 404 42.80 -9.75 31.55
N TRP A 405 42.26 -10.35 32.61
CA TRP A 405 40.82 -10.47 32.86
C TRP A 405 40.10 -9.13 33.03
N TRP A 406 40.80 -8.04 33.40
CA TRP A 406 40.19 -6.72 33.51
C TRP A 406 39.79 -6.16 32.13
N ILE A 407 40.70 -6.26 31.16
CA ILE A 407 40.44 -5.81 29.78
C ILE A 407 39.44 -6.76 29.11
N VAL A 408 39.58 -8.06 29.30
CA VAL A 408 38.62 -9.06 28.78
C VAL A 408 37.22 -8.82 29.36
N GLY A 409 37.10 -8.55 30.66
CA GLY A 409 35.83 -8.21 31.30
C GLY A 409 35.22 -6.90 30.78
N SER A 410 36.04 -5.89 30.50
CA SER A 410 35.60 -4.66 29.84
C SER A 410 35.03 -4.97 28.46
N TYR A 411 35.71 -5.78 27.65
CA TYR A 411 35.24 -6.11 26.30
C TYR A 411 34.02 -7.01 26.28
N LEU A 412 33.81 -7.84 27.31
CA LEU A 412 32.56 -8.59 27.49
C LEU A 412 31.37 -7.65 27.70
N LEU A 413 31.50 -6.67 28.60
CA LEU A 413 30.44 -5.68 28.84
C LEU A 413 30.19 -4.83 27.58
N LEU A 414 31.26 -4.43 26.90
CA LEU A 414 31.19 -3.63 25.69
C LEU A 414 30.52 -4.40 24.54
N GLY A 415 30.90 -5.65 24.29
CA GLY A 415 30.30 -6.50 23.25
C GLY A 415 28.83 -6.84 23.54
N LEU A 416 28.46 -7.08 24.81
CA LEU A 416 27.04 -7.21 25.17
C LEU A 416 26.28 -5.90 24.90
N GLY A 417 26.88 -4.77 25.23
CA GLY A 417 26.29 -3.46 24.98
C GLY A 417 26.11 -3.15 23.49
N ASP A 418 27.07 -3.56 22.67
CA ASP A 418 27.06 -3.36 21.21
C ASP A 418 25.91 -4.12 20.57
N VAL A 419 25.83 -5.42 20.87
CA VAL A 419 24.74 -6.28 20.41
C VAL A 419 23.37 -5.71 20.78
N LEU A 420 23.20 -5.18 22.00
CA LEU A 420 21.95 -4.56 22.44
C LEU A 420 21.60 -3.28 21.65
N LEU A 421 22.58 -2.41 21.49
CA LEU A 421 22.39 -1.09 20.92
C LEU A 421 22.21 -1.14 19.41
N GLU A 422 23.08 -1.86 18.69
CA GLU A 422 23.07 -1.90 17.23
C GLU A 422 21.80 -2.60 16.70
N THR A 423 21.43 -3.73 17.28
CA THR A 423 20.21 -4.47 16.87
C THR A 423 18.93 -3.66 17.12
N SER A 424 18.85 -2.96 18.25
CA SER A 424 17.66 -2.17 18.60
C SER A 424 17.65 -0.80 17.93
N GLY A 425 18.82 -0.21 17.70
CA GLY A 425 19.03 1.12 17.14
C GLY A 425 18.72 1.19 15.64
N MET A 426 19.21 0.23 14.86
CA MET A 426 18.89 0.15 13.43
C MET A 426 17.39 -0.08 13.21
N SER A 427 16.75 -0.92 14.03
CA SER A 427 15.29 -1.16 13.97
C SER A 427 14.47 0.07 14.35
N ALA A 428 14.88 0.82 15.39
CA ALA A 428 14.20 2.05 15.78
C ALA A 428 14.37 3.16 14.72
N THR A 429 15.54 3.22 14.09
CA THR A 429 15.87 4.19 13.03
C THR A 429 14.96 4.04 11.83
N SER A 430 14.72 2.80 11.35
CA SER A 430 13.84 2.57 10.22
C SER A 430 12.38 2.92 10.53
N LYS A 431 11.92 2.66 11.76
CA LYS A 431 10.54 2.94 12.20
C LYS A 431 10.25 4.43 12.43
N LEU A 432 11.26 5.21 12.82
CA LEU A 432 11.12 6.65 13.08
C LEU A 432 11.49 7.53 11.89
N ALA A 433 11.99 6.94 10.81
CA ALA A 433 12.38 7.67 9.61
C ALA A 433 11.15 8.24 8.87
N PRO A 434 11.15 9.53 8.49
CA PRO A 434 10.15 10.08 7.59
C PRO A 434 10.21 9.37 6.23
N LYS A 435 9.05 9.10 5.59
CA LYS A 435 8.98 8.38 4.31
C LYS A 435 9.88 9.03 3.25
N ALA A 436 9.84 10.36 3.14
CA ALA A 436 10.65 11.14 2.18
C ALA A 436 12.17 11.12 2.43
N PHE A 437 12.62 10.65 3.60
CA PHE A 437 14.01 10.66 4.04
C PHE A 437 14.47 9.28 4.55
N SER A 438 13.80 8.19 4.20
CA SER A 438 14.07 6.84 4.73
C SER A 438 15.53 6.39 4.57
N SER A 439 16.09 6.51 3.37
CA SER A 439 17.50 6.19 3.08
C SER A 439 18.50 7.18 3.70
N GLN A 440 18.11 8.45 3.82
CA GLN A 440 18.92 9.49 4.46
C GLN A 440 18.95 9.32 5.99
N THR A 441 17.91 8.75 6.57
CA THR A 441 17.81 8.48 8.01
C THR A 441 18.72 7.32 8.44
N MET A 442 18.92 6.33 7.55
CA MET A 442 19.97 5.31 7.73
C MET A 442 21.38 5.90 7.54
N SER A 443 21.56 6.85 6.62
CA SER A 443 22.84 7.56 6.48
C SER A 443 23.17 8.38 7.74
N LEU A 444 22.15 8.94 8.39
CA LEU A 444 22.27 9.57 9.71
C LEU A 444 22.71 8.58 10.79
N TRP A 445 22.23 7.34 10.80
CA TRP A 445 22.73 6.34 11.75
C TRP A 445 24.25 6.16 11.63
N PHE A 446 24.78 6.01 10.40
CA PHE A 446 26.24 5.95 10.20
C PHE A 446 26.97 7.25 10.54
N LEU A 447 26.30 8.39 10.39
CA LEU A 447 26.85 9.68 10.79
C LEU A 447 27.02 9.79 12.31
N SER A 448 26.29 8.99 13.11
CA SER A 448 26.55 8.85 14.55
C SER A 448 27.94 8.26 14.83
N LEU A 449 28.40 7.31 14.00
CA LEU A 449 29.74 6.70 14.09
C LEU A 449 30.83 7.70 13.72
N ALA A 450 30.58 8.52 12.69
CA ALA A 450 31.49 9.61 12.31
C ALA A 450 31.62 10.65 13.43
N LEU A 451 30.49 11.08 14.02
CA LEU A 451 30.47 12.02 15.13
C LEU A 451 31.16 11.43 16.37
N ALA A 452 30.91 10.16 16.70
CA ALA A 452 31.56 9.46 17.80
C ALA A 452 33.09 9.44 17.66
N ASN A 453 33.60 9.06 16.49
CA ASN A 453 35.04 9.10 16.20
C ASN A 453 35.61 10.54 16.22
N GLY A 454 34.83 11.54 15.80
CA GLY A 454 35.27 12.94 15.82
C GLY A 454 35.43 13.45 17.26
N ILE A 455 34.44 13.17 18.12
CA ILE A 455 34.52 13.49 19.56
C ILE A 455 35.67 12.72 20.21
N GLN A 456 35.84 11.44 19.84
CA GLN A 456 36.95 10.61 20.30
C GLN A 456 38.30 11.23 19.93
N ALA A 457 38.48 11.70 18.69
CA ALA A 457 39.74 12.28 18.22
C ALA A 457 40.19 13.48 19.07
N GLN A 458 39.25 14.22 19.66
CA GLN A 458 39.57 15.30 20.60
C GLN A 458 39.80 14.78 22.02
N THR A 459 38.98 13.83 22.47
CA THR A 459 39.01 13.34 23.86
C THR A 459 40.26 12.53 24.16
N VAL A 460 40.74 11.71 23.22
CA VAL A 460 41.92 10.86 23.40
C VAL A 460 43.22 11.66 23.49
N LYS A 461 43.26 12.94 23.07
CA LYS A 461 44.42 13.82 23.28
C LYS A 461 44.73 13.98 24.77
N LEU A 462 43.69 13.94 25.62
CA LEU A 462 43.82 14.04 27.08
C LEU A 462 44.39 12.76 27.72
N TYR A 463 44.56 11.67 26.97
CA TYR A 463 44.98 10.38 27.51
C TYR A 463 46.35 10.44 28.22
N ASP A 464 47.26 11.29 27.74
CA ASP A 464 48.58 11.50 28.34
C ASP A 464 48.59 12.66 29.36
N ASP A 465 47.55 13.52 29.36
CA ASP A 465 47.46 14.73 30.19
C ASP A 465 46.73 14.52 31.52
N VAL A 466 45.92 13.46 31.64
CA VAL A 466 45.17 13.11 32.85
C VAL A 466 45.50 11.70 33.33
N SER A 467 45.30 11.43 34.63
CA SER A 467 45.54 10.09 35.16
C SER A 467 44.55 9.07 34.58
N LYS A 468 45.02 7.84 34.33
CA LYS A 468 44.22 6.74 33.76
C LYS A 468 42.88 6.51 34.51
N PRO A 469 42.83 6.50 35.86
CA PRO A 469 41.56 6.37 36.59
C PRO A 469 40.57 7.50 36.29
N VAL A 470 41.07 8.73 36.12
CA VAL A 470 40.22 9.89 35.79
C VAL A 470 39.73 9.79 34.35
N TYR A 471 40.60 9.42 33.41
CA TYR A 471 40.26 9.25 32.00
C TYR A 471 39.12 8.23 31.80
N PHE A 472 39.33 7.00 32.28
CA PHE A 472 38.32 5.94 32.17
C PHE A 472 37.08 6.22 33.05
N GLY A 473 37.29 6.81 34.23
CA GLY A 473 36.22 7.16 35.16
C GLY A 473 35.24 8.19 34.61
N VAL A 474 35.74 9.30 34.05
CA VAL A 474 34.89 10.36 33.48
C VAL A 474 34.16 9.86 32.24
N ASN A 475 34.86 9.22 31.30
CA ASN A 475 34.25 8.69 30.08
C ASN A 475 33.17 7.64 30.40
N GLY A 476 33.46 6.72 31.32
CA GLY A 476 32.49 5.71 31.77
C GLY A 476 31.29 6.31 32.49
N ALA A 477 31.51 7.29 33.38
CA ALA A 477 30.44 7.95 34.12
C ALA A 477 29.49 8.73 33.19
N VAL A 478 30.04 9.46 32.20
CA VAL A 478 29.22 10.19 31.21
C VAL A 478 28.31 9.23 30.45
N ALA A 479 28.83 8.09 29.98
CA ALA A 479 28.03 7.10 29.28
C ALA A 479 26.91 6.50 30.17
N VAL A 480 27.23 6.15 31.43
CA VAL A 480 26.20 5.67 32.37
C VAL A 480 25.12 6.73 32.62
N VAL A 481 25.50 7.99 32.83
CA VAL A 481 24.54 9.10 33.03
C VAL A 481 23.64 9.27 31.81
N VAL A 482 24.20 9.25 30.59
CA VAL A 482 23.41 9.35 29.36
C VAL A 482 22.42 8.19 29.25
N GLY A 483 22.86 6.96 29.50
CA GLY A 483 21.97 5.80 29.51
C GLY A 483 20.85 5.91 30.56
N LEU A 484 21.15 6.39 31.76
CA LEU A 484 20.15 6.66 32.80
C LEU A 484 19.18 7.77 32.40
N VAL A 485 19.64 8.82 31.72
CA VAL A 485 18.79 9.89 31.18
C VAL A 485 17.84 9.32 30.12
N VAL A 486 18.31 8.46 29.22
CA VAL A 486 17.44 7.79 28.23
C VAL A 486 16.38 6.92 28.91
N ILE A 487 16.73 6.21 30.00
CA ILE A 487 15.77 5.46 30.83
C ILE A 487 14.75 6.41 31.49
N ALA A 488 15.19 7.53 32.04
CA ALA A 488 14.31 8.52 32.65
C ALA A 488 13.36 9.16 31.63
N MET A 489 13.82 9.34 30.39
CA MET A 489 13.02 9.81 29.25
C MET A 489 12.12 8.73 28.66
N ALA A 490 12.21 7.47 29.08
CA ALA A 490 11.46 6.36 28.50
C ALA A 490 9.93 6.57 28.47
N PRO A 491 9.25 7.17 29.47
CA PRO A 491 7.81 7.44 29.38
C PRO A 491 7.45 8.43 28.27
N TRP A 492 8.28 9.46 28.07
CA TRP A 492 8.11 10.42 26.99
C TRP A 492 8.41 9.77 25.63
N LEU A 493 9.54 9.07 25.52
CA LEU A 493 9.91 8.31 24.33
C LEU A 493 8.82 7.32 23.94
N ARG A 494 8.21 6.60 24.88
CA ARG A 494 7.10 5.66 24.59
C ARG A 494 5.87 6.36 24.03
N ARG A 495 5.49 7.52 24.58
CA ARG A 495 4.34 8.31 24.09
C ARG A 495 4.57 8.88 22.70
N THR A 496 5.80 9.33 22.39
CA THR A 496 6.13 10.02 21.13
C THR A 496 6.70 9.10 20.05
N MET A 497 7.25 7.94 20.42
CA MET A 497 7.72 6.90 19.49
C MET A 497 6.63 5.91 19.13
N HIS A 498 5.37 6.12 19.55
CA HIS A 498 4.28 5.28 19.06
C HIS A 498 4.33 5.33 17.53
N PRO A 499 4.67 4.19 16.88
CA PRO A 499 4.15 3.99 15.54
C PRO A 499 2.63 4.01 15.72
N VAL A 500 1.90 4.26 14.64
CA VAL A 500 0.52 3.81 14.58
C VAL A 500 0.52 2.38 15.16
N ARG A 501 -0.14 2.20 16.32
CA ARG A 501 0.00 0.96 17.08
C ARG A 501 -0.57 -0.11 16.17
N TRP A 502 0.26 -1.02 15.66
CA TRP A 502 -0.24 -2.29 15.16
C TRP A 502 -0.63 -3.05 16.41
N TYR A 503 -1.91 -2.95 16.78
CA TYR A 503 -2.45 -3.85 17.77
C TYR A 503 -2.31 -5.26 17.20
N GLU A 504 -1.80 -6.18 18.00
CA GLU A 504 -2.06 -7.58 17.72
C GLU A 504 -3.59 -7.75 17.70
N THR A 505 -4.11 -8.45 16.71
CA THR A 505 -5.55 -8.59 16.52
C THR A 505 -5.97 -10.02 16.86
N ARG A 506 -7.19 -10.14 17.38
CA ARG A 506 -7.90 -11.42 17.45
C ARG A 506 -9.24 -11.26 16.74
N HIS A 507 -9.78 -12.37 16.28
CA HIS A 507 -11.17 -12.41 15.84
C HIS A 507 -11.92 -13.50 16.59
N GLU A 508 -13.22 -13.29 16.76
CA GLU A 508 -14.13 -14.27 17.32
C GLU A 508 -15.48 -14.17 16.61
N ASP A 509 -16.14 -15.32 16.51
CA ASP A 509 -17.51 -15.42 15.99
C ASP A 509 -18.49 -15.39 17.17
N LEU A 510 -19.55 -14.61 17.04
CA LEU A 510 -20.56 -14.44 18.09
C LEU A 510 -21.98 -14.33 17.55
N ARG A 511 -22.94 -14.36 18.46
CA ARG A 511 -24.38 -14.21 18.19
C ARG A 511 -24.89 -12.91 18.79
N ILE A 512 -25.42 -12.01 17.96
CA ILE A 512 -26.04 -10.75 18.39
C ILE A 512 -27.54 -10.99 18.57
N PRO A 513 -28.09 -10.89 19.80
CA PRO A 513 -29.51 -11.04 20.02
C PRO A 513 -30.27 -9.78 19.61
N LEU A 514 -31.31 -9.96 18.81
CA LEU A 514 -32.26 -8.92 18.45
C LEU A 514 -33.42 -8.83 19.46
N PRO A 515 -34.18 -7.73 19.51
CA PRO A 515 -35.28 -7.55 20.46
C PRO A 515 -36.38 -8.62 20.37
N ASP A 516 -36.56 -9.25 19.21
CA ASP A 516 -37.53 -10.31 18.98
C ASP A 516 -37.02 -11.73 19.33
N GLY A 517 -35.77 -11.83 19.81
CA GLY A 517 -35.10 -13.09 20.16
C GLY A 517 -34.30 -13.73 19.03
N THR A 518 -34.34 -13.20 17.82
CA THR A 518 -33.55 -13.69 16.68
C THR A 518 -32.06 -13.47 16.90
N LEU A 519 -31.22 -14.45 16.60
CA LEU A 519 -29.77 -14.35 16.74
C LEU A 519 -29.08 -14.10 15.39
N LEU A 520 -28.48 -12.92 15.23
CA LEU A 520 -27.63 -12.63 14.07
C LEU A 520 -26.21 -13.16 14.28
N TYR A 521 -25.63 -13.73 13.24
CA TYR A 521 -24.26 -14.18 13.20
C TYR A 521 -23.32 -13.02 12.87
N ALA A 522 -22.27 -12.87 13.65
CA ALA A 522 -21.29 -11.82 13.47
C ALA A 522 -19.86 -12.35 13.70
N ARG A 523 -18.92 -11.76 12.97
CA ARG A 523 -17.48 -11.89 13.23
C ARG A 523 -16.93 -10.55 13.67
N VAL A 524 -16.20 -10.55 14.78
CA VAL A 524 -15.63 -9.34 15.38
C VAL A 524 -14.11 -9.46 15.42
N TRP A 525 -13.42 -8.58 14.68
CA TRP A 525 -11.98 -8.40 14.75
C TRP A 525 -11.68 -7.27 15.74
N ARG A 526 -10.87 -7.56 16.76
CA ARG A 526 -10.57 -6.61 17.84
C ARG A 526 -9.08 -6.48 18.09
N PRO A 527 -8.59 -5.26 18.41
CA PRO A 527 -7.27 -5.08 18.98
C PRO A 527 -7.16 -5.78 20.34
N LEU A 528 -6.01 -6.39 20.62
CA LEU A 528 -5.67 -6.86 21.95
C LEU A 528 -5.27 -5.67 22.83
N THR A 529 -6.25 -5.12 23.53
CA THR A 529 -6.11 -4.00 24.46
C THR A 529 -7.14 -4.10 25.59
N ASP A 530 -6.81 -3.55 26.76
CA ASP A 530 -7.72 -3.44 27.91
C ASP A 530 -8.62 -2.18 27.82
N GLU A 531 -8.29 -1.24 26.93
CA GLU A 531 -9.05 -0.01 26.71
C GLU A 531 -10.18 -0.24 25.69
N PRO A 532 -11.42 0.25 25.94
CA PRO A 532 -12.48 0.22 24.95
C PRO A 532 -12.10 1.02 23.69
N VAL A 533 -12.53 0.54 22.52
CA VAL A 533 -12.28 1.14 21.21
C VAL A 533 -13.59 1.37 20.45
N PRO A 534 -13.68 2.33 19.52
CA PRO A 534 -14.88 2.49 18.70
C PRO A 534 -15.14 1.26 17.83
N ALA A 535 -16.41 1.02 17.48
CA ALA A 535 -16.80 -0.08 16.60
C ALA A 535 -17.01 0.40 15.15
N LEU A 536 -16.62 -0.41 14.18
CA LEU A 536 -16.92 -0.22 12.75
C LEU A 536 -17.77 -1.40 12.28
N LEU A 537 -18.96 -1.13 11.75
CA LEU A 537 -19.93 -2.14 11.33
C LEU A 537 -20.08 -2.18 9.81
N GLU A 538 -19.95 -3.37 9.24
CA GLU A 538 -20.44 -3.69 7.88
C GLU A 538 -21.59 -4.71 7.98
N TYR A 539 -22.77 -4.34 7.47
CA TYR A 539 -24.05 -5.07 7.61
C TYR A 539 -24.74 -5.23 6.25
N LEU A 540 -24.76 -6.47 5.72
CA LEU A 540 -25.25 -6.78 4.37
C LEU A 540 -25.46 -8.30 4.17
N PRO A 541 -26.30 -8.74 3.21
CA PRO A 541 -26.77 -10.14 3.06
C PRO A 541 -25.76 -11.09 2.42
N TYR A 542 -24.61 -10.59 1.97
CA TYR A 542 -23.56 -11.42 1.38
C TYR A 542 -22.76 -12.14 2.48
N ARG A 543 -22.76 -13.48 2.42
CA ARG A 543 -22.35 -14.37 3.51
C ARG A 543 -20.89 -14.14 3.94
N LEU A 544 -20.71 -13.89 5.24
CA LEU A 544 -19.41 -13.56 5.83
C LEU A 544 -18.38 -14.69 5.81
N THR A 545 -18.83 -15.95 5.65
CA THR A 545 -17.98 -17.15 5.73
C THR A 545 -17.56 -17.72 4.38
N ASP A 546 -18.04 -17.15 3.27
CA ASP A 546 -17.65 -17.58 1.92
C ASP A 546 -17.29 -16.38 1.03
N TRP A 547 -18.20 -15.93 0.17
CA TRP A 547 -17.94 -15.04 -0.95
C TRP A 547 -17.27 -13.71 -0.56
N THR A 548 -17.68 -13.08 0.55
CA THR A 548 -17.02 -11.84 1.03
C THR A 548 -15.81 -12.09 1.91
N ALA A 549 -15.60 -13.31 2.40
CA ALA A 549 -14.55 -13.63 3.38
C ALA A 549 -13.13 -13.19 2.93
N PRO A 550 -12.70 -13.35 1.66
CA PRO A 550 -11.37 -12.90 1.24
C PRO A 550 -11.17 -11.39 1.39
N ARG A 551 -12.17 -10.61 0.97
CA ARG A 551 -12.19 -9.14 1.05
C ARG A 551 -12.26 -8.68 2.49
N ASP A 552 -13.14 -9.30 3.28
CA ASP A 552 -13.36 -8.97 4.69
C ASP A 552 -12.07 -9.19 5.50
N TRP A 553 -11.33 -10.26 5.18
CA TRP A 553 -10.05 -10.59 5.82
C TRP A 553 -8.92 -9.60 5.51
N GLN A 554 -8.97 -8.89 4.39
CA GLN A 554 -7.96 -7.88 4.08
C GLN A 554 -8.21 -6.55 4.80
N ARG A 555 -9.46 -6.28 5.21
CA ARG A 555 -9.90 -4.97 5.72
C ARG A 555 -10.20 -4.95 7.21
N HIS A 556 -11.02 -5.88 7.71
CA HIS A 556 -11.41 -5.86 9.12
C HIS A 556 -10.23 -6.07 10.08
N PRO A 557 -9.27 -7.00 9.81
CA PRO A 557 -8.06 -7.10 10.61
C PRO A 557 -7.18 -5.84 10.52
N TRP A 558 -7.18 -5.14 9.38
CA TRP A 558 -6.41 -3.92 9.22
C TRP A 558 -6.96 -2.83 10.16
N TYR A 559 -8.28 -2.57 10.13
CA TYR A 559 -8.88 -1.60 11.06
C TYR A 559 -8.72 -2.02 12.53
N ALA A 560 -8.84 -3.32 12.82
CA ALA A 560 -8.56 -3.83 14.16
C ALA A 560 -7.12 -3.58 14.61
N GLY A 561 -6.18 -3.76 13.70
CA GLY A 561 -4.78 -3.42 13.88
C GLY A 561 -4.56 -1.94 14.16
N HIS A 562 -5.50 -1.06 13.79
CA HIS A 562 -5.45 0.40 14.00
C HIS A 562 -6.34 0.89 15.15
N GLY A 563 -6.77 -0.01 16.04
CA GLY A 563 -7.48 0.34 17.27
C GLY A 563 -8.97 0.57 17.10
N TYR A 564 -9.62 -0.26 16.28
CA TYR A 564 -11.08 -0.33 16.12
C TYR A 564 -11.60 -1.74 16.37
N ALA A 565 -12.79 -1.91 16.91
CA ALA A 565 -13.49 -3.18 16.82
C ALA A 565 -14.21 -3.23 15.47
N SER A 566 -13.65 -3.96 14.49
CA SER A 566 -14.25 -4.08 13.16
C SER A 566 -15.17 -5.29 13.12
N VAL A 567 -16.43 -5.12 12.73
CA VAL A 567 -17.51 -6.11 12.88
C VAL A 567 -18.22 -6.31 11.56
N ARG A 568 -18.35 -7.59 11.17
CA ARG A 568 -19.12 -8.03 10.01
C ARG A 568 -20.32 -8.85 10.48
N VAL A 569 -21.51 -8.52 10.00
CA VAL A 569 -22.77 -9.17 10.40
C VAL A 569 -23.53 -9.66 9.17
N ASP A 570 -23.92 -10.93 9.18
CA ASP A 570 -24.88 -11.47 8.21
C ASP A 570 -26.28 -10.93 8.59
N VAL A 571 -27.01 -10.32 7.65
CA VAL A 571 -28.38 -9.85 7.95
C VAL A 571 -29.31 -11.03 8.25
N ARG A 572 -30.46 -10.74 8.88
CA ARG A 572 -31.50 -11.74 9.18
C ARG A 572 -31.78 -12.63 7.97
N GLY A 573 -31.90 -13.94 8.20
CA GLY A 573 -32.25 -14.91 7.16
C GLY A 573 -31.13 -15.22 6.17
N HIS A 574 -29.95 -14.59 6.30
CA HIS A 574 -28.82 -14.78 5.39
C HIS A 574 -27.62 -15.39 6.13
N GLY A 575 -26.74 -16.03 5.36
CA GLY A 575 -25.56 -16.71 5.90
C GLY A 575 -25.90 -17.60 7.09
N ASN A 576 -25.20 -17.39 8.20
CA ASN A 576 -25.41 -18.18 9.40
C ASN A 576 -26.36 -17.51 10.43
N SER A 577 -26.91 -16.32 10.14
CA SER A 577 -27.88 -15.62 11.01
C SER A 577 -29.24 -16.29 11.02
N GLU A 578 -29.95 -16.30 12.14
CA GLU A 578 -31.33 -16.83 12.22
C GLU A 578 -32.35 -15.97 11.47
N GLY A 579 -33.61 -16.41 11.49
CA GLY A 579 -34.74 -15.70 10.89
C GLY A 579 -35.01 -16.09 9.43
N LEU A 580 -35.87 -15.31 8.78
CA LEU A 580 -36.29 -15.49 7.40
C LEU A 580 -35.80 -14.32 6.56
N PRO A 581 -35.43 -14.54 5.29
CA PRO A 581 -35.08 -13.44 4.39
C PRO A 581 -36.31 -12.56 4.13
N GLY A 582 -36.08 -11.25 4.07
CA GLY A 582 -37.08 -10.24 3.72
C GLY A 582 -36.96 -9.80 2.26
N ASP A 583 -37.62 -8.68 1.95
CA ASP A 583 -37.44 -7.96 0.69
C ASP A 583 -36.16 -7.11 0.70
N GLU A 584 -35.78 -6.53 -0.43
CA GLU A 584 -34.63 -5.65 -0.51
C GLU A 584 -34.81 -4.38 0.36
N TYR A 585 -33.90 -4.19 1.33
CA TYR A 585 -33.90 -3.10 2.32
C TYR A 585 -35.23 -2.97 3.08
N ASP A 586 -35.82 -4.10 3.46
CA ASP A 586 -37.11 -4.09 4.14
C ASP A 586 -37.03 -3.40 5.52
N PRO A 587 -38.14 -2.84 6.03
CA PRO A 587 -38.13 -2.12 7.31
C PRO A 587 -37.60 -2.92 8.51
N VAL A 588 -37.72 -4.25 8.50
CA VAL A 588 -37.18 -5.14 9.55
C VAL A 588 -35.67 -5.21 9.44
N GLU A 589 -35.10 -5.38 8.24
CA GLU A 589 -33.64 -5.35 8.04
C GLU A 589 -33.02 -4.05 8.57
N LEU A 590 -33.64 -2.90 8.29
CA LEU A 590 -33.15 -1.60 8.74
C LEU A 590 -33.30 -1.43 10.27
N ALA A 591 -34.40 -1.89 10.84
CA ALA A 591 -34.62 -1.88 12.29
C ALA A 591 -33.62 -2.80 13.02
N ASP A 592 -33.32 -3.97 12.47
CA ASP A 592 -32.29 -4.87 12.96
C ASP A 592 -30.91 -4.22 12.91
N GLY A 593 -30.58 -3.53 11.82
CA GLY A 593 -29.34 -2.75 11.70
C GLY A 593 -29.21 -1.68 12.79
N VAL A 594 -30.28 -0.94 13.09
CA VAL A 594 -30.35 0.00 14.23
C VAL A 594 -30.15 -0.72 15.56
N ALA A 595 -30.75 -1.89 15.76
CA ALA A 595 -30.58 -2.69 16.97
C ALA A 595 -29.12 -3.16 17.14
N VAL A 596 -28.47 -3.58 16.05
CA VAL A 596 -27.04 -3.97 16.04
C VAL A 596 -26.15 -2.78 16.42
N VAL A 597 -26.39 -1.59 15.85
CA VAL A 597 -25.63 -0.37 16.21
C VAL A 597 -25.73 -0.08 17.72
N ASN A 598 -26.93 -0.14 18.29
CA ASN A 598 -27.12 0.09 19.72
C ASN A 598 -26.44 -1.01 20.57
N TRP A 599 -26.59 -2.28 20.17
CA TRP A 599 -25.97 -3.40 20.85
C TRP A 599 -24.44 -3.29 20.88
N LEU A 600 -23.83 -2.89 19.76
CA LEU A 600 -22.37 -2.68 19.66
C LEU A 600 -21.90 -1.58 20.62
N ALA A 601 -22.63 -0.47 20.71
CA ALA A 601 -22.31 0.65 21.58
C ALA A 601 -22.35 0.28 23.08
N GLU A 602 -23.15 -0.72 23.46
CA GLU A 602 -23.27 -1.21 24.83
C GLU A 602 -22.19 -2.22 25.23
N GLN A 603 -21.38 -2.71 24.28
CA GLN A 603 -20.36 -3.70 24.58
C GLN A 603 -19.24 -3.13 25.45
N PRO A 604 -18.69 -3.88 26.43
CA PRO A 604 -17.67 -3.37 27.34
C PRO A 604 -16.35 -3.01 26.67
N TRP A 605 -16.12 -3.51 25.46
CA TRP A 605 -14.96 -3.19 24.64
C TRP A 605 -15.23 -2.05 23.65
N CYS A 606 -16.45 -1.52 23.59
CA CYS A 606 -16.81 -0.38 22.73
C CYS A 606 -16.75 0.94 23.52
N THR A 607 -16.35 2.03 22.88
CA THR A 607 -16.41 3.38 23.47
C THR A 607 -17.83 3.98 23.50
N GLY A 608 -18.83 3.26 22.95
CA GLY A 608 -20.17 3.78 22.70
C GLY A 608 -20.32 4.53 21.38
N LYS A 609 -19.24 4.70 20.61
CA LYS A 609 -19.29 5.30 19.27
C LYS A 609 -19.15 4.24 18.19
N VAL A 610 -20.07 4.26 17.24
CA VAL A 610 -20.14 3.32 16.12
C VAL A 610 -19.99 4.08 14.80
N GLY A 611 -19.18 3.54 13.89
CA GLY A 611 -19.18 3.90 12.48
C GLY A 611 -19.74 2.76 11.63
N MET A 612 -20.32 3.08 10.48
CA MET A 612 -20.76 2.07 9.51
C MET A 612 -20.09 2.26 8.15
N PHE A 613 -19.78 1.17 7.47
CA PHE A 613 -19.24 1.24 6.13
C PHE A 613 -19.67 0.06 5.28
N GLY A 614 -19.60 0.23 3.97
CA GLY A 614 -19.81 -0.85 3.03
C GLY A 614 -19.77 -0.36 1.59
N ILE A 615 -19.66 -1.33 0.69
CA ILE A 615 -19.82 -1.15 -0.75
C ILE A 615 -21.16 -1.72 -1.20
N SER A 616 -21.78 -1.13 -2.23
CA SER A 616 -23.04 -1.63 -2.79
C SER A 616 -24.08 -1.70 -1.66
N TRP A 617 -24.84 -2.79 -1.54
CA TRP A 617 -25.79 -3.02 -0.43
C TRP A 617 -25.31 -2.56 0.96
N GLY A 618 -24.03 -2.80 1.32
CA GLY A 618 -23.49 -2.33 2.60
C GLY A 618 -23.41 -0.81 2.72
N GLY A 619 -23.13 -0.11 1.61
CA GLY A 619 -23.17 1.35 1.53
C GLY A 619 -24.60 1.88 1.57
N PHE A 620 -25.54 1.26 0.84
CA PHE A 620 -26.95 1.61 0.86
C PHE A 620 -27.52 1.50 2.29
N ASN A 621 -27.32 0.35 2.92
CA ASN A 621 -27.73 0.11 4.31
C ASN A 621 -27.11 1.13 5.27
N SER A 622 -25.82 1.45 5.09
CA SER A 622 -25.15 2.45 5.94
C SER A 622 -25.83 3.82 5.84
N LEU A 623 -26.20 4.27 4.64
CA LEU A 623 -26.93 5.53 4.43
C LEU A 623 -28.37 5.47 4.96
N GLN A 624 -29.11 4.39 4.69
CA GLN A 624 -30.49 4.21 5.12
C GLN A 624 -30.60 4.16 6.65
N ILE A 625 -29.72 3.41 7.32
CA ILE A 625 -29.65 3.35 8.78
C ILE A 625 -29.20 4.69 9.36
N ALA A 626 -28.28 5.42 8.70
CA ALA A 626 -27.90 6.76 9.12
C ALA A 626 -29.07 7.77 9.04
N ALA A 627 -29.99 7.61 8.10
CA ALA A 627 -31.22 8.39 8.01
C ALA A 627 -32.23 8.07 9.14
N LEU A 628 -32.18 6.86 9.72
CA LEU A 628 -32.92 6.52 10.95
C LEU A 628 -32.29 7.12 12.23
N ALA A 629 -31.11 7.75 12.09
CA ALA A 629 -30.41 8.51 13.12
C ALA A 629 -30.24 7.82 14.50
N PRO A 630 -29.77 6.56 14.56
CA PRO A 630 -29.41 5.94 15.84
C PRO A 630 -28.31 6.76 16.54
N GLU A 631 -28.52 7.10 17.81
CA GLU A 631 -27.63 8.01 18.54
C GLU A 631 -26.15 7.56 18.51
N PRO A 632 -25.81 6.26 18.69
CA PRO A 632 -24.40 5.84 18.69
C PRO A 632 -23.68 5.95 17.35
N LEU A 633 -24.39 6.06 16.22
CA LEU A 633 -23.81 6.13 14.88
C LEU A 633 -23.30 7.55 14.60
N LYS A 634 -21.98 7.72 14.57
CA LYS A 634 -21.35 9.05 14.44
C LYS A 634 -20.87 9.36 13.02
N ALA A 635 -20.49 8.33 12.26
CA ALA A 635 -19.99 8.51 10.90
C ALA A 635 -20.28 7.28 10.02
N VAL A 636 -20.43 7.50 8.71
CA VAL A 636 -20.54 6.46 7.69
C VAL A 636 -19.56 6.68 6.55
N VAL A 637 -19.09 5.59 5.95
CA VAL A 637 -18.36 5.57 4.68
C VAL A 637 -19.19 4.75 3.69
N THR A 638 -19.78 5.44 2.73
CA THR A 638 -20.64 4.81 1.73
C THR A 638 -19.91 4.72 0.40
N VAL A 639 -19.75 3.50 -0.11
CA VAL A 639 -18.95 3.22 -1.32
C VAL A 639 -19.84 2.65 -2.41
N CYS A 640 -19.81 3.24 -3.61
CA CYS A 640 -20.57 2.79 -4.78
C CYS A 640 -22.01 2.40 -4.39
N SER A 641 -22.76 3.37 -3.86
CA SER A 641 -24.09 3.17 -3.28
C SER A 641 -25.09 4.16 -3.86
N THR A 642 -26.38 3.82 -3.88
CA THR A 642 -27.42 4.77 -4.29
C THR A 642 -28.10 5.49 -3.12
N ASP A 643 -28.54 6.72 -3.35
CA ASP A 643 -29.52 7.43 -2.52
C ASP A 643 -30.94 7.42 -3.13
N ASP A 644 -31.09 6.93 -4.37
CA ASP A 644 -32.36 6.79 -5.09
C ASP A 644 -32.50 5.36 -5.66
N ARG A 645 -33.37 4.56 -5.04
CA ARG A 645 -33.60 3.15 -5.40
C ARG A 645 -34.32 2.95 -6.74
N TYR A 646 -34.92 3.98 -7.32
CA TYR A 646 -35.68 3.85 -8.56
C TYR A 646 -34.83 4.20 -9.79
N ASP A 647 -34.34 5.44 -9.88
CA ASP A 647 -33.77 6.01 -11.13
C ASP A 647 -32.22 5.98 -11.18
N ASN A 648 -31.58 5.44 -10.14
CA ASN A 648 -30.13 5.35 -9.99
C ASN A 648 -29.75 4.03 -9.31
N ASP A 649 -30.50 2.97 -9.64
CA ASP A 649 -30.31 1.61 -9.15
C ASP A 649 -30.47 0.58 -10.27
N VAL A 650 -30.31 -0.70 -9.97
CA VAL A 650 -30.45 -1.82 -10.92
C VAL A 650 -31.84 -1.98 -11.53
N HIS A 651 -32.81 -1.17 -11.12
CA HIS A 651 -34.22 -1.33 -11.42
C HIS A 651 -34.63 -0.53 -12.66
N TYR A 652 -34.68 0.80 -12.54
CA TYR A 652 -35.19 1.69 -13.57
C TYR A 652 -34.14 2.75 -13.92
N MET A 653 -34.17 3.19 -15.18
CA MET A 653 -33.39 4.32 -15.63
C MET A 653 -34.25 5.19 -16.54
N GLY A 654 -34.48 6.44 -16.14
CA GLY A 654 -35.38 7.34 -16.86
C GLY A 654 -36.83 6.90 -16.87
N GLY A 655 -37.26 6.02 -15.96
CA GLY A 655 -38.56 5.36 -15.99
C GLY A 655 -38.68 4.19 -16.98
N SER A 656 -37.59 3.77 -17.63
CA SER A 656 -37.54 2.52 -18.39
C SER A 656 -36.97 1.38 -17.52
N VAL A 657 -37.42 0.15 -17.76
CA VAL A 657 -36.85 -1.06 -17.12
C VAL A 657 -35.40 -1.23 -17.58
N LEU A 658 -34.48 -1.36 -16.62
CA LEU A 658 -33.08 -1.67 -16.88
C LEU A 658 -32.93 -3.18 -17.16
N ALA A 659 -33.10 -3.56 -18.42
CA ALA A 659 -33.13 -4.95 -18.86
C ALA A 659 -31.83 -5.71 -18.58
N VAL A 660 -30.68 -5.05 -18.68
CA VAL A 660 -29.36 -5.69 -18.53
C VAL A 660 -29.09 -6.13 -17.09
N ASP A 661 -29.78 -5.57 -16.11
CA ASP A 661 -29.38 -5.76 -14.72
C ASP A 661 -30.52 -6.01 -13.74
N MET A 662 -31.74 -5.48 -13.95
CA MET A 662 -32.88 -5.79 -13.08
C MET A 662 -33.09 -7.31 -13.00
N HIS A 663 -33.03 -8.00 -14.15
CA HIS A 663 -33.18 -9.45 -14.20
C HIS A 663 -31.97 -10.18 -13.63
N ALA A 664 -30.77 -9.85 -14.11
CA ALA A 664 -29.53 -10.51 -13.72
C ALA A 664 -29.27 -10.39 -12.21
N TRP A 665 -29.50 -9.21 -11.64
CA TRP A 665 -29.36 -8.98 -10.21
C TRP A 665 -30.41 -9.72 -9.39
N ALA A 666 -31.68 -9.71 -9.82
CA ALA A 666 -32.73 -10.49 -9.15
C ALA A 666 -32.41 -12.00 -9.13
N ALA A 667 -31.90 -12.53 -10.25
CA ALA A 667 -31.50 -13.92 -10.36
C ALA A 667 -30.29 -14.25 -9.48
N THR A 668 -29.29 -13.35 -9.44
CA THR A 668 -28.14 -13.44 -8.53
C THR A 668 -28.59 -13.50 -7.08
N MET A 669 -29.50 -12.60 -6.66
CA MET A 669 -30.02 -12.58 -5.30
C MET A 669 -30.86 -13.81 -4.95
N LEU A 670 -31.63 -14.35 -5.91
CA LEU A 670 -32.36 -15.62 -5.74
C LEU A 670 -31.39 -16.79 -5.48
N ALA A 671 -30.32 -16.90 -6.27
CA ALA A 671 -29.28 -17.92 -6.04
C ALA A 671 -28.60 -17.71 -4.68
N PHE A 672 -28.30 -16.46 -4.32
CA PHE A 672 -27.57 -16.13 -3.10
C PHE A 672 -28.37 -16.40 -1.82
N VAL A 673 -29.66 -16.06 -1.79
CA VAL A 673 -30.54 -16.26 -0.62
C VAL A 673 -30.87 -17.73 -0.39
N CYS A 674 -30.86 -18.56 -1.45
CA CYS A 674 -31.15 -19.99 -1.36
C CYS A 674 -30.00 -20.83 -0.78
N ARG A 675 -28.83 -20.24 -0.51
CA ARG A 675 -27.67 -20.96 0.05
C ARG A 675 -27.93 -21.44 1.49
N PRO A 676 -27.60 -22.71 1.83
CA PRO A 676 -27.77 -23.25 3.18
C PRO A 676 -26.86 -22.58 4.23
N PRO A 677 -27.30 -22.38 5.49
CA PRO A 677 -26.39 -22.07 6.58
C PRO A 677 -25.32 -23.16 6.71
N ASP A 678 -24.09 -22.79 7.08
CA ASP A 678 -23.00 -23.74 7.17
C ASP A 678 -23.05 -24.53 8.50
N PRO A 679 -23.09 -25.88 8.46
CA PRO A 679 -23.20 -26.72 9.64
C PRO A 679 -22.05 -26.55 10.64
N ARG A 680 -20.87 -26.07 10.19
CA ARG A 680 -19.76 -25.76 11.07
C ARG A 680 -20.13 -24.69 12.11
N TYR A 681 -21.00 -23.75 11.74
CA TYR A 681 -21.35 -22.59 12.56
C TYR A 681 -22.76 -22.68 13.19
N VAL A 682 -23.68 -23.42 12.54
CA VAL A 682 -25.07 -23.59 12.99
C VAL A 682 -25.30 -24.93 13.70
N GLY A 683 -24.45 -25.93 13.49
CA GLY A 683 -24.64 -27.28 14.03
C GLY A 683 -25.80 -28.02 13.34
N GLU A 684 -26.38 -29.02 14.00
CA GLU A 684 -27.36 -29.95 13.42
C GLU A 684 -28.66 -29.27 12.92
N GLU A 685 -28.96 -28.06 13.39
CA GLU A 685 -30.17 -27.31 13.00
C GLU A 685 -30.09 -26.67 11.61
N TRP A 686 -28.90 -26.65 10.99
CA TRP A 686 -28.66 -25.98 9.70
C TRP A 686 -29.69 -26.37 8.64
N ARG A 687 -30.05 -27.66 8.56
CA ARG A 687 -30.94 -28.22 7.54
C ARG A 687 -32.39 -27.77 7.73
N ALA A 688 -32.88 -27.82 8.97
CA ALA A 688 -34.24 -27.37 9.28
C ALA A 688 -34.39 -25.87 9.06
N MET A 689 -33.36 -25.10 9.44
CA MET A 689 -33.28 -23.66 9.20
C MET A 689 -33.27 -23.35 7.69
N TRP A 690 -32.49 -24.09 6.91
CA TRP A 690 -32.41 -23.92 5.46
C TRP A 690 -33.75 -24.18 4.76
N LEU A 691 -34.38 -25.34 4.99
CA LEU A 691 -35.65 -25.67 4.34
C LEU A 691 -36.76 -24.66 4.68
N LYS A 692 -36.81 -24.19 5.93
CA LYS A 692 -37.76 -23.14 6.35
C LYS A 692 -37.53 -21.82 5.62
N ARG A 693 -36.27 -21.46 5.32
CA ARG A 693 -35.98 -20.26 4.51
C ARG A 693 -36.40 -20.44 3.07
N LEU A 694 -36.09 -21.57 2.45
CA LEU A 694 -36.46 -21.86 1.06
C LEU A 694 -37.99 -21.78 0.84
N GLU A 695 -38.78 -22.20 1.82
CA GLU A 695 -40.25 -22.04 1.79
C GLU A 695 -40.70 -20.57 1.83
N ALA A 696 -39.93 -19.69 2.46
CA ALA A 696 -40.26 -18.27 2.63
C ALA A 696 -39.72 -17.36 1.51
N VAL A 697 -38.72 -17.80 0.75
CA VAL A 697 -38.12 -17.00 -0.33
C VAL A 697 -39.17 -16.66 -1.39
N GLU A 698 -39.14 -15.40 -1.84
CA GLU A 698 -39.87 -14.92 -3.02
C GLU A 698 -38.89 -14.18 -3.94
N PRO A 699 -38.91 -14.41 -5.27
CA PRO A 699 -38.05 -13.67 -6.19
C PRO A 699 -38.35 -12.17 -6.19
N PHE A 700 -37.33 -11.34 -5.92
CA PHE A 700 -37.47 -9.87 -5.87
C PHE A 700 -38.00 -9.27 -7.17
N LEU A 701 -37.63 -9.88 -8.31
CA LEU A 701 -38.06 -9.48 -9.64
C LEU A 701 -39.57 -9.24 -9.73
N HIS A 702 -40.37 -10.09 -9.08
CA HIS A 702 -41.82 -9.98 -9.11
C HIS A 702 -42.32 -8.68 -8.48
N THR A 703 -41.72 -8.29 -7.36
CA THR A 703 -42.04 -7.04 -6.67
C THR A 703 -41.58 -5.87 -7.52
N TRP A 704 -40.33 -5.88 -7.97
CA TRP A 704 -39.74 -4.78 -8.75
C TRP A 704 -40.55 -4.48 -10.01
N LEU A 705 -40.89 -5.49 -10.81
CA LEU A 705 -41.70 -5.32 -12.03
C LEU A 705 -43.16 -4.91 -11.75
N SER A 706 -43.68 -5.15 -10.54
CA SER A 706 -45.02 -4.72 -10.16
C SER A 706 -45.08 -3.23 -9.79
N HIS A 707 -43.92 -2.61 -9.53
CA HIS A 707 -43.78 -1.21 -9.13
C HIS A 707 -43.11 -0.38 -10.24
N GLN A 708 -43.72 -0.27 -11.42
CA GLN A 708 -43.09 0.39 -12.58
C GLN A 708 -43.02 1.92 -12.52
N THR A 709 -43.60 2.55 -11.48
CA THR A 709 -43.50 3.99 -11.24
C THR A 709 -42.94 4.23 -9.84
N ARG A 710 -42.37 5.41 -9.59
CA ARG A 710 -41.78 5.83 -8.30
C ARG A 710 -42.87 6.09 -7.24
N ASP A 711 -43.49 5.02 -6.79
CA ASP A 711 -44.51 5.00 -5.74
C ASP A 711 -43.91 4.84 -4.33
N ALA A 712 -44.75 4.48 -3.34
CA ALA A 712 -44.33 4.34 -1.96
C ALA A 712 -43.27 3.25 -1.73
N TYR A 713 -43.23 2.21 -2.57
CA TYR A 713 -42.25 1.13 -2.45
C TYR A 713 -40.83 1.66 -2.68
N TRP A 714 -40.61 2.45 -3.73
CA TRP A 714 -39.30 3.01 -4.04
C TRP A 714 -38.88 4.17 -3.16
N ARG A 715 -39.86 4.98 -2.69
CA ARG A 715 -39.59 6.05 -1.73
C ARG A 715 -39.08 5.48 -0.41
N HIS A 716 -39.55 4.30 -0.01
CA HIS A 716 -39.00 3.58 1.14
C HIS A 716 -37.53 3.20 0.90
N GLY A 717 -36.66 3.59 1.82
CA GLY A 717 -35.21 3.35 1.73
C GLY A 717 -34.48 4.24 0.72
N SER A 718 -35.16 5.14 -0.02
CA SER A 718 -34.49 6.20 -0.78
C SER A 718 -34.15 7.35 0.16
N VAL A 719 -32.86 7.61 0.34
CA VAL A 719 -32.36 8.65 1.25
C VAL A 719 -32.55 10.05 0.65
N CYS A 720 -32.70 10.15 -0.67
CA CYS A 720 -32.98 11.40 -1.36
C CYS A 720 -34.32 12.05 -0.98
N GLU A 721 -35.20 11.34 -0.27
CA GLU A 721 -36.46 11.90 0.26
C GLU A 721 -36.24 12.91 1.39
N ASP A 722 -35.23 12.71 2.25
CA ASP A 722 -34.86 13.63 3.34
C ASP A 722 -33.40 13.45 3.76
N TYR A 723 -32.47 14.14 3.09
CA TYR A 723 -31.06 14.19 3.49
C TYR A 723 -30.86 14.77 4.90
N GLY A 724 -31.79 15.58 5.41
CA GLY A 724 -31.73 16.20 6.73
C GLY A 724 -31.90 15.21 7.89
N ALA A 725 -32.47 14.03 7.61
CA ALA A 725 -32.60 12.93 8.55
C ALA A 725 -31.24 12.33 8.94
N ILE A 726 -30.25 12.37 8.04
CA ILE A 726 -28.90 11.89 8.33
C ILE A 726 -28.22 12.80 9.34
N ARG A 727 -27.91 12.24 10.52
CA ARG A 727 -27.18 12.94 11.59
C ARG A 727 -25.69 12.65 11.60
N ALA A 728 -25.31 11.42 11.26
CA ALA A 728 -23.91 11.00 11.13
C ALA A 728 -23.17 11.80 10.05
N ALA A 729 -21.85 11.91 10.19
CA ALA A 729 -20.99 12.40 9.12
C ALA A 729 -20.93 11.37 7.98
N VAL A 730 -20.82 11.79 6.73
CA VAL A 730 -20.82 10.94 5.53
C VAL A 730 -19.55 11.18 4.70
N LEU A 731 -18.73 10.13 4.53
CA LEU A 731 -17.74 10.09 3.45
C LEU A 731 -18.34 9.30 2.29
N ALA A 732 -18.69 10.00 1.21
CA ALA A 732 -19.27 9.41 0.01
C ALA A 732 -18.18 9.12 -1.02
N VAL A 733 -18.13 7.87 -1.48
CA VAL A 733 -17.06 7.36 -2.35
C VAL A 733 -17.68 6.66 -3.55
N GLY A 734 -17.22 6.99 -4.75
CA GLY A 734 -17.72 6.39 -5.98
C GLY A 734 -16.66 6.30 -7.06
N GLY A 735 -17.02 5.70 -8.18
CA GLY A 735 -16.18 5.59 -9.37
C GLY A 735 -16.90 6.09 -10.62
N TRP A 736 -16.18 6.69 -11.55
CA TRP A 736 -16.76 7.15 -12.81
C TRP A 736 -17.20 6.03 -13.75
N HIS A 737 -16.76 4.79 -13.53
CA HIS A 737 -17.26 3.65 -14.29
C HIS A 737 -18.28 2.84 -13.48
N ASP A 738 -18.60 3.25 -12.26
CA ASP A 738 -19.66 2.68 -11.43
C ASP A 738 -21.04 3.28 -11.79
N PRO A 739 -22.15 2.53 -11.74
CA PRO A 739 -23.48 3.09 -12.03
C PRO A 739 -23.96 4.09 -10.97
N TYR A 740 -23.50 3.99 -9.72
CA TYR A 740 -23.97 4.81 -8.58
C TYR A 740 -23.19 6.12 -8.38
N ARG A 741 -22.41 6.52 -9.38
CA ARG A 741 -21.53 7.70 -9.36
C ARG A 741 -22.23 9.01 -8.97
N ASP A 742 -23.53 9.16 -9.28
CA ASP A 742 -24.27 10.39 -9.05
C ASP A 742 -24.55 10.64 -7.57
N THR A 743 -24.63 9.59 -6.76
CA THR A 743 -24.93 9.67 -5.33
C THR A 743 -23.91 10.54 -4.60
N VAL A 744 -22.63 10.45 -4.96
CA VAL A 744 -21.57 11.26 -4.35
C VAL A 744 -21.84 12.75 -4.62
N LEU A 745 -22.22 13.10 -5.85
CA LEU A 745 -22.54 14.47 -6.23
C LEU A 745 -23.81 14.98 -5.53
N ARG A 746 -24.84 14.14 -5.39
CA ARG A 746 -26.10 14.49 -4.69
C ARG A 746 -25.89 14.68 -3.19
N LEU A 747 -25.18 13.77 -2.52
CA LEU A 747 -24.86 13.88 -1.10
C LEU A 747 -24.00 15.12 -0.82
N ALA A 748 -22.99 15.38 -1.64
CA ALA A 748 -22.15 16.58 -1.57
C ALA A 748 -22.95 17.89 -1.73
N HIS A 749 -24.02 17.87 -2.53
CA HIS A 749 -24.89 19.01 -2.75
C HIS A 749 -25.82 19.29 -1.55
N HIS A 750 -26.44 18.23 -1.02
CA HIS A 750 -27.57 18.38 -0.08
C HIS A 750 -27.17 18.29 1.40
N LEU A 751 -26.09 17.59 1.75
CA LEU A 751 -25.63 17.50 3.13
C LEU A 751 -24.82 18.74 3.54
N PRO A 752 -24.88 19.15 4.82
CA PRO A 752 -24.04 20.23 5.33
C PRO A 752 -22.54 19.96 5.12
N GLN A 753 -21.81 20.98 4.68
CA GLN A 753 -20.38 20.87 4.31
C GLN A 753 -19.47 20.46 5.47
N ASP A 754 -19.89 20.65 6.72
CA ASP A 754 -19.18 20.21 7.93
C ASP A 754 -19.45 18.72 8.26
N ARG A 755 -20.25 18.03 7.45
CA ARG A 755 -20.63 16.63 7.67
C ARG A 755 -20.43 15.74 6.45
N VAL A 756 -20.00 16.26 5.30
CA VAL A 756 -19.84 15.47 4.07
C VAL A 756 -18.50 15.69 3.41
N ARG A 757 -17.84 14.61 2.98
CA ARG A 757 -16.72 14.65 2.04
C ARG A 757 -16.99 13.68 0.89
N GLY A 758 -16.58 14.03 -0.32
CA GLY A 758 -16.78 13.24 -1.53
C GLY A 758 -15.46 12.84 -2.19
N ILE A 759 -15.37 11.58 -2.63
CA ILE A 759 -14.26 11.06 -3.42
C ILE A 759 -14.83 10.34 -4.64
N ILE A 760 -14.43 10.72 -5.85
CA ILE A 760 -14.82 10.01 -7.07
C ILE A 760 -13.58 9.71 -7.91
N GLY A 761 -13.21 8.44 -8.00
CA GLY A 761 -12.08 7.99 -8.81
C GLY A 761 -12.51 7.50 -10.20
N PRO A 762 -11.57 6.98 -11.01
CA PRO A 762 -11.91 6.37 -12.29
C PRO A 762 -12.61 5.01 -12.15
N TRP A 763 -12.68 4.45 -10.94
CA TRP A 763 -12.96 3.04 -10.66
C TRP A 763 -14.30 2.52 -11.18
N SER A 764 -14.33 1.19 -11.33
CA SER A 764 -15.50 0.34 -11.51
C SER A 764 -16.20 0.05 -10.16
N HIS A 765 -17.14 -0.90 -10.10
CA HIS A 765 -17.91 -1.24 -8.88
C HIS A 765 -17.05 -2.01 -7.85
N GLN A 766 -16.14 -1.31 -7.20
CA GLN A 766 -15.17 -1.89 -6.25
C GLN A 766 -14.68 -0.87 -5.22
N TYR A 767 -14.02 -1.38 -4.17
CA TYR A 767 -13.30 -0.51 -3.23
C TYR A 767 -12.06 0.09 -3.90
N PRO A 768 -11.72 1.36 -3.65
CA PRO A 768 -10.61 2.06 -4.32
C PRO A 768 -9.19 1.50 -4.09
N ASP A 769 -9.01 0.61 -3.12
CA ASP A 769 -7.73 -0.02 -2.75
C ASP A 769 -7.52 -1.41 -3.35
N ARG A 770 -8.46 -1.95 -4.14
CA ARG A 770 -8.33 -3.31 -4.69
C ARG A 770 -7.35 -3.43 -5.86
N GLY A 771 -7.03 -2.33 -6.53
CA GLY A 771 -6.12 -2.35 -7.68
C GLY A 771 -6.66 -3.05 -8.92
N LEU A 772 -7.97 -3.29 -9.03
CA LEU A 772 -8.56 -3.78 -10.28
C LEU A 772 -8.78 -2.61 -11.26
N PRO A 773 -8.76 -2.86 -12.57
CA PRO A 773 -9.09 -1.88 -13.59
C PRO A 773 -10.46 -1.17 -13.39
N PRO A 774 -10.58 0.12 -13.70
CA PRO A 774 -9.51 1.07 -14.02
C PRO A 774 -8.86 1.70 -12.77
N GLY A 775 -7.53 1.75 -12.77
CA GLY A 775 -6.72 2.50 -11.81
C GLY A 775 -6.62 4.01 -12.14
N PRO A 776 -5.90 4.78 -11.31
CA PRO A 776 -5.05 4.30 -10.22
C PRO A 776 -5.82 3.97 -8.94
N ALA A 777 -5.34 2.98 -8.19
CA ALA A 777 -5.80 2.70 -6.83
C ALA A 777 -5.28 3.75 -5.83
N ILE A 778 -5.92 3.87 -4.68
CA ILE A 778 -5.51 4.79 -3.61
C ILE A 778 -5.41 4.10 -2.26
N GLY A 779 -4.66 4.69 -1.34
CA GLY A 779 -4.61 4.38 0.09
C GLY A 779 -5.95 4.57 0.81
N PHE A 780 -6.96 3.79 0.42
CA PHE A 780 -8.34 3.98 0.85
C PHE A 780 -8.55 3.63 2.33
N LEU A 781 -7.88 2.60 2.84
CA LEU A 781 -7.93 2.26 4.27
C LEU A 781 -7.31 3.38 5.12
N GLN A 782 -6.23 3.99 4.64
CA GLN A 782 -5.58 5.11 5.31
C GLN A 782 -6.47 6.36 5.28
N GLU A 783 -7.13 6.64 4.15
CA GLU A 783 -8.04 7.77 4.04
C GLU A 783 -9.26 7.62 4.96
N THR A 784 -9.89 6.46 4.96
CA THR A 784 -11.00 6.16 5.85
C THR A 784 -10.58 6.10 7.31
N LEU A 785 -9.35 5.68 7.63
CA LEU A 785 -8.81 5.76 9.00
C LEU A 785 -8.77 7.19 9.53
N ARG A 786 -8.34 8.17 8.72
CA ARG A 786 -8.35 9.59 9.10
C ARG A 786 -9.77 10.07 9.40
N TRP A 787 -10.72 9.66 8.57
CA TRP A 787 -12.15 9.93 8.77
C TRP A 787 -12.68 9.33 10.08
N TRP A 788 -12.37 8.06 10.34
CA TRP A 788 -12.76 7.38 11.58
C TRP A 788 -12.13 8.02 12.81
N ASP A 789 -10.84 8.33 12.77
CA ASP A 789 -10.13 8.89 13.91
C ASP A 789 -10.72 10.26 14.28
N HIS A 790 -11.10 11.07 13.29
CA HIS A 790 -11.75 12.36 13.53
C HIS A 790 -13.12 12.19 14.22
N HIS A 791 -14.02 11.39 13.65
CA HIS A 791 -15.42 11.33 14.11
C HIS A 791 -15.66 10.36 15.28
N LEU A 792 -14.81 9.34 15.43
CA LEU A 792 -14.99 8.28 16.44
C LEU A 792 -13.99 8.39 17.60
N LYS A 793 -12.81 8.97 17.38
CA LYS A 793 -11.80 9.16 18.44
C LYS A 793 -11.57 10.63 18.83
N ASP A 794 -12.32 11.56 18.23
CA ASP A 794 -12.16 13.01 18.41
C ASP A 794 -10.71 13.47 18.12
N ALA A 795 -10.05 12.82 17.15
CA ALA A 795 -8.68 13.15 16.77
C ALA A 795 -8.64 14.49 16.02
N ASP A 796 -7.71 15.35 16.44
CA ASP A 796 -7.41 16.61 15.75
C ASP A 796 -6.54 16.30 14.52
N ASN A 797 -7.20 16.15 13.36
CA ASN A 797 -6.58 15.92 12.06
C ASN A 797 -7.21 16.84 10.99
N ASP A 798 -6.64 16.81 9.80
CA ASP A 798 -6.97 17.72 8.70
C ASP A 798 -8.03 17.18 7.73
N VAL A 799 -8.71 16.06 8.03
CA VAL A 799 -9.70 15.44 7.11
C VAL A 799 -10.85 16.40 6.76
N MET A 800 -11.26 17.24 7.73
CA MET A 800 -12.29 18.26 7.52
C MET A 800 -11.74 19.58 6.97
N ALA A 801 -10.42 19.77 6.90
CA ALA A 801 -9.82 20.93 6.23
C ALA A 801 -9.67 20.72 4.71
N GLU A 802 -9.78 19.48 4.25
CA GLU A 802 -9.69 19.14 2.83
C GLU A 802 -10.90 19.64 2.03
N PRO A 803 -10.72 19.85 0.70
CA PRO A 803 -11.82 20.22 -0.20
C PRO A 803 -12.99 19.25 -0.11
N LEU A 804 -14.21 19.80 -0.25
CA LEU A 804 -15.45 19.04 -0.12
C LEU A 804 -15.50 17.84 -1.06
N LEU A 805 -15.08 18.03 -2.32
CA LEU A 805 -15.05 17.01 -3.35
C LEU A 805 -13.64 16.87 -3.94
N ARG A 806 -13.14 15.63 -3.98
CA ARG A 806 -11.93 15.24 -4.71
C ARG A 806 -12.34 14.28 -5.81
N SER A 807 -12.09 14.65 -7.07
CA SER A 807 -12.59 13.90 -8.22
C SER A 807 -11.50 13.64 -9.24
N TRP A 808 -11.57 12.51 -9.93
CA TRP A 808 -10.76 12.25 -11.11
C TRP A 808 -11.34 12.99 -12.32
N ILE A 809 -10.49 13.55 -13.18
CA ILE A 809 -10.88 13.97 -14.53
C ILE A 809 -10.08 13.10 -15.48
N SER A 810 -10.78 12.25 -16.22
CA SER A 810 -10.15 11.42 -17.25
C SER A 810 -9.70 12.30 -18.40
N ASP A 811 -8.48 12.09 -18.88
CA ASP A 811 -8.05 12.67 -20.15
C ASP A 811 -8.75 11.92 -21.30
N SER A 812 -8.83 12.56 -22.47
CA SER A 812 -9.26 11.88 -23.70
C SER A 812 -8.40 10.64 -23.95
N HIS A 813 -9.04 9.52 -24.25
CA HIS A 813 -8.42 8.22 -24.46
C HIS A 813 -9.17 7.43 -25.54
N LEU A 814 -8.48 6.46 -26.16
CA LEU A 814 -9.09 5.58 -27.16
C LEU A 814 -10.04 4.57 -26.52
N PRO A 815 -11.08 4.12 -27.23
CA PRO A 815 -12.04 3.16 -26.71
C PRO A 815 -11.39 1.79 -26.51
N ALA A 816 -11.65 1.18 -25.36
CA ALA A 816 -11.21 -0.15 -24.96
C ALA A 816 -12.15 -0.71 -23.91
N THR A 817 -12.22 -2.04 -23.82
CA THR A 817 -13.10 -2.74 -22.88
C THR A 817 -12.53 -2.89 -21.47
N VAL A 818 -11.25 -2.52 -21.29
CA VAL A 818 -10.55 -2.51 -20.01
C VAL A 818 -9.37 -1.53 -20.08
N TYR A 819 -9.09 -0.83 -18.97
CA TYR A 819 -7.92 0.05 -18.83
C TYR A 819 -7.22 -0.27 -17.52
N GLU A 820 -5.97 -0.72 -17.53
CA GLU A 820 -5.25 -0.97 -16.26
C GLU A 820 -5.15 0.30 -15.42
N GLU A 821 -4.71 1.39 -16.05
CA GLU A 821 -4.79 2.74 -15.50
C GLU A 821 -5.44 3.65 -16.54
N LEU A 822 -6.42 4.43 -16.10
CA LEU A 822 -7.07 5.40 -16.97
C LEU A 822 -6.32 6.73 -16.91
N PRO A 823 -5.85 7.30 -18.04
CA PRO A 823 -5.19 8.59 -18.05
C PRO A 823 -6.08 9.70 -17.47
N GLY A 824 -5.47 10.62 -16.74
CA GLY A 824 -6.20 11.72 -16.10
C GLY A 824 -5.49 12.26 -14.87
N ARG A 825 -6.24 13.00 -14.06
CA ARG A 825 -5.72 13.61 -12.83
C ARG A 825 -6.79 13.86 -11.79
N TRP A 826 -6.37 13.93 -10.53
CA TRP A 826 -7.21 14.39 -9.44
C TRP A 826 -7.37 15.91 -9.45
N VAL A 827 -8.60 16.36 -9.24
CA VAL A 827 -9.00 17.75 -9.05
C VAL A 827 -9.75 17.92 -7.74
N THR A 828 -9.86 19.16 -7.29
CA THR A 828 -10.50 19.50 -6.01
C THR A 828 -11.53 20.60 -6.17
N ASP A 829 -12.63 20.48 -5.46
CA ASP A 829 -13.70 21.47 -5.44
C ASP A 829 -14.12 21.75 -4.00
N PRO A 830 -13.97 23.01 -3.52
CA PRO A 830 -14.15 23.36 -2.10
C PRO A 830 -15.63 23.38 -1.67
N ALA A 831 -16.55 23.43 -2.63
CA ALA A 831 -17.99 23.39 -2.42
C ALA A 831 -18.65 22.65 -3.59
N TRP A 832 -19.86 22.15 -3.38
CA TRP A 832 -20.69 21.59 -4.44
C TRP A 832 -22.11 22.18 -4.36
N PRO A 833 -22.68 22.74 -5.44
CA PRO A 833 -22.12 22.90 -6.79
C PRO A 833 -20.81 23.68 -6.81
N SER A 834 -19.88 23.25 -7.67
CA SER A 834 -18.55 23.84 -7.70
C SER A 834 -18.56 25.27 -8.27
N PRO A 835 -17.83 26.22 -7.66
CA PRO A 835 -17.59 27.53 -8.26
C PRO A 835 -16.73 27.47 -9.53
N ASN A 836 -16.06 26.34 -9.79
CA ASN A 836 -15.25 26.12 -10.97
C ASN A 836 -16.07 25.55 -12.14
N VAL A 837 -17.34 25.20 -11.94
CA VAL A 837 -18.20 24.59 -12.97
C VAL A 837 -19.22 25.60 -13.47
N THR A 838 -19.28 25.80 -14.79
CA THR A 838 -20.23 26.66 -15.48
C THR A 838 -21.01 25.86 -16.51
N PRO A 839 -22.36 25.85 -16.49
CA PRO A 839 -23.15 25.24 -17.54
C PRO A 839 -22.95 25.95 -18.89
N VAL A 840 -22.64 25.19 -19.94
CA VAL A 840 -22.48 25.69 -21.31
C VAL A 840 -23.44 24.93 -22.23
N THR A 841 -24.32 25.66 -22.90
CA THR A 841 -25.35 25.10 -23.79
C THR A 841 -24.93 25.13 -25.25
N TYR A 842 -25.07 23.98 -25.91
CA TYR A 842 -24.82 23.73 -27.32
C TYR A 842 -26.17 23.47 -28.01
N ALA A 843 -26.60 24.42 -28.85
CA ALA A 843 -27.82 24.28 -29.65
C ALA A 843 -27.59 23.37 -30.85
N PHE A 844 -28.54 22.49 -31.16
CA PHE A 844 -28.40 21.61 -32.32
C PHE A 844 -28.66 22.39 -33.60
N GLN A 845 -28.15 21.88 -34.72
CA GLN A 845 -28.30 22.49 -36.04
C GLN A 845 -28.73 21.40 -37.03
N GLY A 846 -29.55 21.76 -38.01
CA GLY A 846 -29.98 20.85 -39.08
C GLY A 846 -31.47 20.82 -39.30
N ALA A 847 -31.90 20.01 -40.27
CA ALA A 847 -33.31 19.72 -40.52
C ALA A 847 -33.81 18.62 -39.54
N PRO A 848 -35.12 18.49 -39.32
CA PRO A 848 -35.69 17.40 -38.53
C PRO A 848 -35.19 16.03 -38.99
N VAL A 849 -34.81 15.17 -38.03
CA VAL A 849 -34.22 13.85 -38.27
C VAL A 849 -35.12 12.77 -37.70
N VAL A 850 -35.32 11.69 -38.45
CA VAL A 850 -36.00 10.49 -37.94
C VAL A 850 -35.01 9.66 -37.14
N VAL A 851 -35.36 9.34 -35.90
CA VAL A 851 -34.62 8.46 -35.00
C VAL A 851 -35.42 7.16 -34.89
N ASP A 852 -34.94 6.14 -35.59
CA ASP A 852 -35.52 4.79 -35.61
C ASP A 852 -34.36 3.78 -35.58
N SER A 853 -33.92 3.47 -34.36
CA SER A 853 -32.77 2.62 -34.10
C SER A 853 -33.17 1.15 -34.14
N PRO A 854 -32.39 0.28 -34.83
CA PRO A 854 -32.67 -1.15 -34.88
C PRO A 854 -32.60 -1.79 -33.48
N GLN A 855 -33.29 -2.92 -33.28
CA GLN A 855 -33.49 -3.48 -31.94
C GLN A 855 -32.21 -3.88 -31.23
N GLN A 856 -31.15 -4.26 -31.96
CA GLN A 856 -29.85 -4.62 -31.40
C GLN A 856 -28.97 -3.43 -30.97
N THR A 857 -29.41 -2.19 -31.16
CA THR A 857 -28.66 -1.00 -30.72
C THR A 857 -28.44 -1.09 -29.21
N GLY A 858 -27.21 -0.96 -28.73
CA GLY A 858 -26.84 -1.08 -27.31
C GLY A 858 -26.10 -2.37 -26.92
N LEU A 859 -25.80 -3.27 -27.87
CA LEU A 859 -24.97 -4.45 -27.60
C LEU A 859 -23.55 -4.07 -27.12
N ASP A 860 -23.02 -2.94 -27.60
CA ASP A 860 -21.72 -2.40 -27.23
C ASP A 860 -21.80 -1.35 -26.12
N ALA A 861 -22.85 -1.40 -25.30
CA ALA A 861 -23.04 -0.52 -24.16
C ALA A 861 -22.14 -0.84 -22.94
N GLY A 862 -21.38 -1.94 -22.97
CA GLY A 862 -20.63 -2.47 -21.82
C GLY A 862 -21.55 -3.11 -20.76
N ARG A 863 -20.98 -3.50 -19.62
CA ARG A 863 -21.75 -3.95 -18.45
C ARG A 863 -22.30 -2.76 -17.65
N PHE A 864 -23.43 -3.00 -16.97
CA PHE A 864 -23.95 -2.06 -15.98
C PHE A 864 -23.10 -2.05 -14.70
N PHE A 865 -22.74 -3.23 -14.17
CA PHE A 865 -21.71 -3.40 -13.14
C PHE A 865 -20.39 -3.92 -13.71
N PRO A 866 -19.46 -3.02 -14.07
CA PRO A 866 -18.09 -3.43 -14.28
C PRO A 866 -17.44 -3.78 -12.93
N PHE A 867 -16.69 -4.87 -12.88
CA PHE A 867 -15.86 -5.34 -11.76
C PHE A 867 -14.36 -5.27 -12.06
N GLY A 868 -13.98 -4.76 -13.24
CA GLY A 868 -12.60 -4.68 -13.70
C GLY A 868 -12.15 -5.89 -14.53
N ASN A 869 -13.10 -6.60 -15.14
CA ASN A 869 -12.83 -7.72 -16.05
C ASN A 869 -12.50 -7.23 -17.48
N ASP A 870 -12.04 -8.14 -18.33
CA ASP A 870 -11.50 -7.83 -19.66
C ASP A 870 -12.55 -7.25 -20.63
N ALA A 871 -13.82 -7.58 -20.45
CA ALA A 871 -14.93 -7.18 -21.33
C ALA A 871 -15.98 -6.28 -20.66
N ASP A 872 -15.63 -5.60 -19.57
CA ASP A 872 -16.60 -4.86 -18.76
C ASP A 872 -16.99 -3.50 -19.36
N LEU A 873 -16.02 -2.74 -19.89
CA LEU A 873 -16.25 -1.38 -20.39
C LEU A 873 -16.70 -1.37 -21.87
N PRO A 874 -17.36 -0.29 -22.32
CA PRO A 874 -17.84 -0.19 -23.71
C PRO A 874 -16.67 -0.18 -24.72
N PRO A 875 -16.74 -0.97 -25.80
CA PRO A 875 -15.79 -0.85 -26.91
C PRO A 875 -16.07 0.42 -27.75
N ASP A 876 -15.40 0.53 -28.91
CA ASP A 876 -15.57 1.65 -29.83
C ASP A 876 -17.04 1.80 -30.27
N GLN A 877 -17.59 2.99 -30.10
CA GLN A 877 -19.00 3.27 -30.29
C GLN A 877 -19.39 3.56 -31.76
N ARG A 878 -18.48 3.44 -32.73
CA ARG A 878 -18.79 3.70 -34.14
C ARG A 878 -19.95 2.88 -34.70
N GLU A 879 -20.10 1.62 -34.29
CA GLU A 879 -21.24 0.79 -34.72
C GLU A 879 -22.55 1.33 -34.15
N GLU A 880 -22.57 1.66 -32.86
CA GLU A 880 -23.73 2.25 -32.19
C GLU A 880 -24.08 3.64 -32.74
N ASP A 881 -23.07 4.43 -33.13
CA ASP A 881 -23.25 5.73 -33.77
C ASP A 881 -23.92 5.59 -35.14
N ALA A 882 -23.65 4.52 -35.89
CA ALA A 882 -24.31 4.24 -37.17
C ALA A 882 -25.80 3.90 -37.01
N HIS A 883 -26.22 3.47 -35.81
CA HIS A 883 -27.61 3.19 -35.45
C HIS A 883 -28.34 4.39 -34.82
N SER A 884 -27.68 5.55 -34.75
CA SER A 884 -28.12 6.71 -33.96
C SER A 884 -28.13 8.00 -34.79
N ALA A 885 -28.95 8.98 -34.38
CA ALA A 885 -28.82 10.35 -34.88
C ALA A 885 -27.71 11.07 -34.12
N CYS A 886 -26.65 11.49 -34.82
CA CYS A 886 -25.45 12.07 -34.22
C CYS A 886 -25.36 13.59 -34.45
N PHE A 887 -25.08 14.33 -33.38
CA PHE A 887 -24.84 15.78 -33.39
C PHE A 887 -23.45 16.07 -32.85
N ASP A 888 -22.59 16.65 -33.69
CA ASP A 888 -21.18 16.90 -33.38
C ASP A 888 -20.91 18.38 -33.07
N PHE A 889 -20.13 18.62 -32.02
CA PHE A 889 -19.65 19.95 -31.63
C PHE A 889 -18.12 19.94 -31.62
N PRO A 890 -17.45 20.78 -32.43
CA PRO A 890 -15.99 20.78 -32.52
C PRO A 890 -15.35 21.35 -31.24
N VAL A 891 -14.26 20.72 -30.79
CA VAL A 891 -13.34 21.28 -29.80
C VAL A 891 -12.23 22.01 -30.56
N PRO A 892 -12.11 23.36 -30.44
CA PRO A 892 -11.16 24.13 -31.23
C PRO A 892 -9.71 23.65 -31.06
N GLU A 893 -8.98 23.47 -32.16
CA GLU A 893 -7.57 23.03 -32.15
C GLU A 893 -6.62 24.06 -31.50
N ASP A 894 -6.96 25.35 -31.63
CA ASP A 894 -6.22 26.47 -31.06
C ASP A 894 -6.62 26.77 -29.59
N GLY A 895 -7.62 26.06 -29.08
CA GLY A 895 -8.09 26.14 -27.71
C GLY A 895 -7.40 25.15 -26.75
N GLY A 896 -7.72 25.28 -25.46
CA GLY A 896 -7.44 24.22 -24.48
C GLY A 896 -8.51 23.12 -24.53
N PRO A 897 -8.32 22.00 -23.81
CA PRO A 897 -9.34 20.96 -23.70
C PRO A 897 -10.63 21.52 -23.08
N VAL A 898 -11.78 20.93 -23.47
CA VAL A 898 -13.06 21.19 -22.81
C VAL A 898 -13.23 20.15 -21.71
N GLU A 899 -13.08 20.57 -20.46
CA GLU A 899 -13.24 19.70 -19.30
C GLU A 899 -14.65 19.80 -18.76
N ILE A 900 -15.27 18.67 -18.43
CA ILE A 900 -16.58 18.61 -17.77
C ILE A 900 -16.46 17.91 -16.43
N LEU A 901 -17.21 18.41 -15.45
CA LEU A 901 -17.39 17.76 -14.15
C LEU A 901 -18.82 17.97 -13.65
N GLY A 902 -19.58 16.89 -13.55
CA GLY A 902 -20.97 16.91 -13.12
C GLY A 902 -21.87 16.14 -14.07
N ARG A 903 -23.16 16.43 -14.08
CA ARG A 903 -24.18 15.74 -14.88
C ARG A 903 -24.52 16.58 -16.12
N PRO A 904 -24.17 16.14 -17.34
CA PRO A 904 -24.66 16.77 -18.56
C PRO A 904 -26.19 16.65 -18.66
N SER A 905 -26.85 17.56 -19.37
CA SER A 905 -28.29 17.49 -19.59
C SER A 905 -28.67 17.75 -21.04
N VAL A 906 -29.79 17.19 -21.46
CA VAL A 906 -30.34 17.38 -22.80
C VAL A 906 -31.78 17.85 -22.74
N SER A 907 -32.13 18.70 -23.69
CA SER A 907 -33.49 19.15 -23.95
C SER A 907 -33.80 18.83 -25.39
N LEU A 908 -34.74 17.92 -25.64
CA LEU A 908 -35.01 17.38 -26.97
C LEU A 908 -36.46 17.69 -27.39
N ALA A 909 -36.62 18.37 -28.52
CA ALA A 909 -37.93 18.57 -29.14
C ALA A 909 -38.25 17.38 -30.04
N LEU A 910 -39.16 16.50 -29.60
CA LEU A 910 -39.47 15.24 -30.27
C LEU A 910 -40.93 15.20 -30.71
N ARG A 911 -41.19 14.57 -31.85
CA ARG A 911 -42.52 14.23 -32.35
C ARG A 911 -42.64 12.72 -32.46
N SER A 912 -43.46 12.11 -31.61
CA SER A 912 -43.67 10.66 -31.58
C SER A 912 -44.72 10.22 -32.61
N ALA A 913 -44.53 9.02 -33.18
CA ALA A 913 -45.52 8.35 -34.01
C ALA A 913 -46.41 7.36 -33.21
N ALA A 914 -46.08 7.13 -31.93
CA ALA A 914 -46.75 6.19 -31.03
C ALA A 914 -46.95 6.79 -29.63
N PRO A 915 -47.92 6.29 -28.85
CA PRO A 915 -48.16 6.77 -27.48
C PRO A 915 -47.07 6.32 -26.50
N THR A 916 -46.41 5.20 -26.76
CA THR A 916 -45.26 4.70 -25.99
C THR A 916 -43.96 4.93 -26.76
N GLY A 917 -42.85 4.98 -26.05
CA GLY A 917 -41.53 5.22 -26.63
C GLY A 917 -40.50 5.62 -25.59
N GLN A 918 -39.24 5.61 -25.98
CA GLN A 918 -38.13 6.00 -25.12
C GLN A 918 -37.02 6.65 -25.94
N VAL A 919 -36.24 7.50 -25.27
CA VAL A 919 -35.08 8.16 -25.87
C VAL A 919 -33.83 7.87 -25.05
N ILE A 920 -32.76 7.53 -25.75
CA ILE A 920 -31.44 7.31 -25.17
C ILE A 920 -30.49 8.33 -25.77
N ALA A 921 -29.72 8.98 -24.92
CA ALA A 921 -28.70 9.94 -25.32
C ALA A 921 -27.33 9.49 -24.81
N ARG A 922 -26.37 9.36 -25.72
CA ARG A 922 -24.97 9.01 -25.45
C ARG A 922 -24.08 10.21 -25.75
N LEU A 923 -23.24 10.58 -24.80
CA LEU A 923 -22.18 11.56 -25.00
C LEU A 923 -20.88 10.83 -25.31
N CYS A 924 -20.30 11.09 -26.48
CA CYS A 924 -19.08 10.45 -26.95
C CYS A 924 -17.97 11.47 -27.24
N ASP A 925 -16.73 11.07 -27.01
CA ASP A 925 -15.52 11.80 -27.41
C ASP A 925 -15.01 11.22 -28.73
N ILE A 926 -15.02 12.02 -29.80
CA ILE A 926 -14.65 11.60 -31.15
C ILE A 926 -13.24 12.09 -31.47
N ALA A 927 -12.32 11.15 -31.60
CA ALA A 927 -10.93 11.43 -31.97
C ALA A 927 -10.81 11.84 -33.46
N PRO A 928 -9.70 12.50 -33.85
CA PRO A 928 -9.46 12.91 -35.24
C PRO A 928 -9.44 11.77 -36.26
N ASP A 929 -9.12 10.55 -35.81
CA ASP A 929 -9.17 9.32 -36.64
C ASP A 929 -10.59 8.74 -36.78
N GLY A 930 -11.55 9.29 -36.05
CA GLY A 930 -12.96 8.90 -36.04
C GLY A 930 -13.34 7.86 -34.99
N SER A 931 -12.41 7.36 -34.17
CA SER A 931 -12.77 6.50 -33.03
C SER A 931 -13.71 7.22 -32.05
N SER A 932 -14.69 6.48 -31.53
CA SER A 932 -15.77 7.02 -30.70
C SER A 932 -15.73 6.40 -29.30
N THR A 933 -15.32 7.18 -28.31
CA THR A 933 -15.24 6.74 -26.90
C THR A 933 -16.50 7.17 -26.16
N LEU A 934 -17.19 6.23 -25.50
CA LEU A 934 -18.36 6.56 -24.68
C LEU A 934 -17.95 7.28 -23.39
N VAL A 935 -18.42 8.51 -23.17
CA VAL A 935 -18.12 9.32 -21.99
C VAL A 935 -19.20 9.13 -20.92
N THR A 936 -20.46 9.32 -21.28
CA THR A 936 -21.61 9.09 -20.40
C THR A 936 -22.89 8.90 -21.20
N ARG A 937 -23.99 8.55 -20.53
CA ARG A 937 -25.30 8.32 -21.15
C ARG A 937 -26.45 8.65 -20.21
N GLY A 938 -27.65 8.73 -20.76
CA GLY A 938 -28.90 8.88 -20.02
C GLY A 938 -30.08 8.39 -20.85
N VAL A 939 -31.18 8.11 -20.17
CA VAL A 939 -32.38 7.51 -20.73
C VAL A 939 -33.59 8.28 -20.21
N LEU A 940 -34.63 8.37 -21.03
CA LEU A 940 -35.95 8.83 -20.61
C LEU A 940 -37.04 8.04 -21.35
N ASN A 941 -37.90 7.39 -20.58
CA ASN A 941 -39.16 6.85 -21.07
C ASN A 941 -40.13 8.02 -21.32
N PHE A 942 -40.82 8.01 -22.45
CA PHE A 942 -41.79 9.07 -22.77
C PHE A 942 -42.89 9.19 -21.71
N SER A 943 -43.27 8.06 -21.10
CA SER A 943 -44.27 8.02 -20.04
C SER A 943 -43.85 8.79 -18.79
N ALA A 944 -42.54 8.92 -18.54
CA ALA A 944 -41.95 9.51 -17.34
C ALA A 944 -41.47 10.97 -17.54
N ARG A 945 -41.81 11.61 -18.67
CA ARG A 945 -41.35 12.98 -19.02
C ARG A 945 -41.83 14.07 -18.05
N TYR A 946 -42.96 13.84 -17.37
CA TYR A 946 -43.50 14.76 -16.36
C TYR A 946 -43.17 14.34 -14.92
N GLY A 947 -42.21 13.43 -14.74
CA GLY A 947 -41.84 12.83 -13.46
C GLY A 947 -41.98 11.31 -13.46
N ARG A 948 -41.30 10.65 -12.52
CA ARG A 948 -41.28 9.17 -12.40
C ARG A 948 -42.42 8.62 -11.55
N ASP A 949 -43.21 9.49 -10.90
CA ASP A 949 -44.31 9.12 -10.00
C ASP A 949 -45.62 8.80 -10.73
N ARG A 950 -45.65 8.97 -12.06
CA ARG A 950 -46.83 8.77 -12.92
C ARG A 950 -46.38 8.39 -14.33
N ALA A 951 -47.27 7.72 -15.06
CA ALA A 951 -47.09 7.43 -16.48
C ALA A 951 -48.10 8.25 -17.31
N VAL A 952 -47.62 8.97 -18.32
CA VAL A 952 -48.44 9.78 -19.23
C VAL A 952 -48.08 9.44 -20.67
N GLU A 953 -49.02 9.00 -21.49
CA GLU A 953 -48.74 8.70 -22.92
C GLU A 953 -48.26 9.94 -23.69
N ALA A 954 -47.43 9.73 -24.70
CA ALA A 954 -46.99 10.77 -25.62
C ALA A 954 -48.11 11.19 -26.59
N GLN A 955 -48.15 12.46 -26.96
CA GLN A 955 -49.09 12.96 -27.95
C GLN A 955 -48.59 12.65 -29.35
N ILE A 956 -49.37 11.85 -30.08
CA ILE A 956 -49.00 11.41 -31.43
C ILE A 956 -49.01 12.59 -32.40
N GLY A 957 -47.90 12.82 -33.10
CA GLY A 957 -47.78 13.83 -34.15
C GLY A 957 -47.57 15.27 -33.68
N GLU A 958 -47.64 15.54 -32.38
CA GLU A 958 -47.29 16.85 -31.79
C GLU A 958 -45.82 16.88 -31.37
N THR A 959 -45.21 18.07 -31.38
CA THR A 959 -43.84 18.26 -30.89
C THR A 959 -43.89 18.56 -29.40
N GLU A 960 -43.31 17.67 -28.58
CA GLU A 960 -43.17 17.81 -27.14
C GLU A 960 -41.69 17.98 -26.74
N SER A 961 -41.42 18.61 -25.59
CA SER A 961 -40.08 18.72 -25.01
C SER A 961 -39.80 17.54 -24.08
N PHE A 962 -38.62 16.96 -24.21
CA PHE A 962 -38.12 15.87 -23.37
C PHE A 962 -36.81 16.31 -22.73
N ASP A 963 -36.86 16.61 -21.43
CA ASP A 963 -35.76 17.14 -20.65
C ASP A 963 -35.27 16.10 -19.63
N PHE A 964 -33.98 15.75 -19.70
CA PHE A 964 -33.37 14.82 -18.74
C PHE A 964 -31.86 14.99 -18.62
N GLU A 965 -31.32 14.46 -17.53
CA GLU A 965 -29.89 14.46 -17.24
C GLU A 965 -29.24 13.13 -17.66
N LEU A 966 -28.00 13.21 -18.11
CA LEU A 966 -27.08 12.09 -18.29
C LEU A 966 -26.38 11.79 -16.96
N ASN A 967 -25.81 10.59 -16.81
CA ASN A 967 -25.04 10.23 -15.64
C ASN A 967 -23.81 11.14 -15.48
N GLY A 968 -23.41 11.40 -14.23
CA GLY A 968 -22.30 12.27 -13.88
C GLY A 968 -20.96 11.75 -14.40
N ILE A 969 -20.06 12.66 -14.77
CA ILE A 969 -18.73 12.28 -15.25
C ILE A 969 -17.71 13.39 -15.02
N GLY A 970 -16.45 12.99 -14.87
CA GLY A 970 -15.28 13.86 -14.97
C GLY A 970 -14.45 13.48 -16.20
N HIS A 971 -14.47 14.28 -17.27
CA HIS A 971 -13.80 13.97 -18.54
C HIS A 971 -13.28 15.23 -19.25
N ALA A 972 -12.17 15.10 -19.97
CA ALA A 972 -11.57 16.16 -20.78
C ALA A 972 -11.58 15.79 -22.27
N PHE A 973 -12.33 16.55 -23.07
CA PHE A 973 -12.31 16.45 -24.52
C PHE A 973 -11.10 17.21 -25.07
N ALA A 974 -10.24 16.52 -25.83
CA ALA A 974 -8.99 17.09 -26.31
C ALA A 974 -9.19 18.09 -27.48
N PRO A 975 -8.29 19.09 -27.65
CA PRO A 975 -8.30 19.96 -28.82
C PRO A 975 -8.27 19.17 -30.14
N GLY A 976 -9.11 19.57 -31.11
CA GLY A 976 -9.25 18.87 -32.40
C GLY A 976 -10.21 17.67 -32.37
N HIS A 977 -10.68 17.25 -31.20
CA HIS A 977 -11.76 16.26 -31.08
C HIS A 977 -13.14 16.89 -31.35
N ARG A 978 -14.17 16.04 -31.38
CA ARG A 978 -15.58 16.50 -31.37
C ARG A 978 -16.29 15.89 -30.18
N VAL A 979 -17.10 16.71 -29.51
CA VAL A 979 -18.12 16.22 -28.58
C VAL A 979 -19.30 15.75 -29.41
N ARG A 980 -19.67 14.47 -29.33
CA ARG A 980 -20.84 13.92 -30.02
C ARG A 980 -21.96 13.64 -29.04
N LEU A 981 -23.16 14.07 -29.38
CA LEU A 981 -24.39 13.52 -28.81
C LEU A 981 -25.02 12.57 -29.82
N ALA A 982 -25.10 11.28 -29.49
CA ALA A 982 -25.82 10.28 -30.26
C ALA A 982 -27.18 9.98 -29.61
N VAL A 983 -28.26 10.07 -30.37
CA VAL A 983 -29.64 9.86 -29.92
C VAL A 983 -30.22 8.61 -30.57
N SER A 984 -30.77 7.71 -29.77
CA SER A 984 -31.32 6.42 -30.19
C SER A 984 -32.74 6.23 -29.64
N SER A 985 -33.57 5.46 -30.34
CA SER A 985 -34.92 5.07 -29.88
C SER A 985 -34.96 3.71 -29.16
N THR A 986 -33.90 2.91 -29.31
CA THR A 986 -33.73 1.59 -28.69
C THR A 986 -32.31 1.47 -28.13
N TYR A 987 -32.14 0.73 -27.03
CA TYR A 987 -30.84 0.50 -26.40
C TYR A 987 -30.75 -0.86 -25.67
N TRP A 988 -31.01 -1.95 -26.37
CA TRP A 988 -30.96 -3.32 -25.87
C TRP A 988 -29.52 -3.86 -25.83
N PRO A 989 -29.11 -4.62 -24.79
CA PRO A 989 -29.92 -5.14 -23.69
C PRO A 989 -29.99 -4.23 -22.47
N TRP A 990 -29.44 -3.02 -22.51
CA TRP A 990 -29.49 -2.11 -21.36
C TRP A 990 -30.91 -1.74 -20.96
N ILE A 991 -31.73 -1.33 -21.92
CA ILE A 991 -33.08 -0.85 -21.69
C ILE A 991 -34.08 -1.77 -22.37
N TRP A 992 -35.12 -2.18 -21.63
CA TRP A 992 -36.17 -3.04 -22.18
C TRP A 992 -36.92 -2.30 -23.30
N PRO A 993 -37.21 -2.93 -24.45
CA PRO A 993 -37.92 -2.27 -25.55
C PRO A 993 -39.37 -1.93 -25.22
N GLN A 994 -39.80 -0.76 -25.67
CA GLN A 994 -41.21 -0.37 -25.65
C GLN A 994 -42.01 -1.20 -26.68
N PRO A 995 -43.31 -1.45 -26.45
CA PRO A 995 -44.09 -2.31 -27.35
C PRO A 995 -44.20 -1.70 -28.76
N ASP A 996 -44.24 -0.37 -28.85
CA ASP A 996 -44.22 0.37 -30.11
C ASP A 996 -42.79 0.69 -30.56
N ALA A 997 -42.30 0.05 -31.63
CA ALA A 997 -40.99 0.31 -32.23
C ALA A 997 -41.02 1.41 -33.33
N ALA A 998 -41.90 2.41 -33.21
CA ALA A 998 -42.14 3.38 -34.29
C ALA A 998 -41.10 4.53 -34.38
N GLY A 999 -40.14 4.59 -33.45
CA GLY A 999 -39.17 5.68 -33.37
C GLY A 999 -39.84 7.05 -33.14
N PHE A 1000 -39.10 8.13 -33.45
CA PHE A 1000 -39.60 9.50 -33.35
C PHE A 1000 -38.88 10.45 -34.32
N THR A 1001 -39.46 11.62 -34.58
CA THR A 1001 -38.75 12.71 -35.26
C THR A 1001 -38.17 13.67 -34.23
N LEU A 1002 -36.86 13.94 -34.27
CA LEU A 1002 -36.19 14.96 -33.47
C LEU A 1002 -36.06 16.26 -34.28
N ASP A 1003 -36.45 17.39 -33.69
CA ASP A 1003 -36.25 18.74 -34.26
C ASP A 1003 -35.00 19.42 -33.66
N PRO A 1004 -33.90 19.56 -34.43
CA PRO A 1004 -32.68 20.20 -33.94
C PRO A 1004 -32.89 21.65 -33.50
N ALA A 1005 -33.80 22.39 -34.12
CA ALA A 1005 -33.99 23.81 -33.80
C ALA A 1005 -34.54 24.05 -32.38
N GLY A 1006 -35.28 23.08 -31.85
CA GLY A 1006 -35.81 23.09 -30.49
C GLY A 1006 -34.98 22.28 -29.49
N SER A 1007 -33.81 21.76 -29.89
CA SER A 1007 -33.03 20.81 -29.08
C SER A 1007 -31.65 21.36 -28.69
N SER A 1008 -31.16 20.96 -27.51
CA SER A 1008 -29.86 21.39 -27.00
C SER A 1008 -29.20 20.38 -26.04
N LEU A 1009 -27.88 20.47 -25.93
CA LEU A 1009 -27.02 19.76 -24.97
C LEU A 1009 -26.40 20.80 -24.03
N THR A 1010 -26.48 20.60 -22.72
CA THR A 1010 -25.80 21.45 -21.74
C THR A 1010 -24.72 20.65 -21.01
N LEU A 1011 -23.49 21.14 -21.08
CA LEU A 1011 -22.31 20.54 -20.46
C LEU A 1011 -21.91 21.31 -19.19
N PRO A 1012 -21.57 20.63 -18.08
CA PRO A 1012 -21.06 21.26 -16.87
C PRO A 1012 -19.55 21.52 -17.03
N VAL A 1013 -19.19 22.55 -17.79
CA VAL A 1013 -17.79 22.86 -18.15
C VAL A 1013 -17.03 23.36 -16.93
N ARG A 1014 -15.92 22.68 -16.61
CA ARG A 1014 -15.04 23.01 -15.48
C ARG A 1014 -13.87 23.87 -15.95
N ALA A 1015 -13.58 24.94 -15.21
CA ALA A 1015 -12.38 25.73 -15.40
C ALA A 1015 -11.13 25.00 -14.88
N ALA A 1016 -10.01 25.14 -15.58
CA ALA A 1016 -8.74 24.56 -15.15
C ALA A 1016 -8.24 25.23 -13.87
N THR A 1017 -7.83 24.39 -12.91
CA THR A 1017 -7.28 24.79 -11.61
C THR A 1017 -5.92 24.12 -11.40
N ARG A 1018 -5.08 24.68 -10.51
CA ARG A 1018 -3.76 24.10 -10.17
C ARG A 1018 -3.90 23.21 -8.94
N ASP A 1019 -4.72 22.17 -9.07
CA ASP A 1019 -4.99 21.25 -7.98
C ASP A 1019 -3.83 20.25 -7.85
N HIS A 1020 -3.54 19.83 -6.62
CA HIS A 1020 -2.58 18.76 -6.36
C HIS A 1020 -3.12 17.89 -5.23
N VAL A 1021 -3.59 16.70 -5.59
CA VAL A 1021 -4.00 15.66 -4.65
C VAL A 1021 -3.01 14.51 -4.78
N THR A 1022 -2.48 14.07 -3.66
CA THR A 1022 -1.58 12.91 -3.57
C THR A 1022 -2.18 11.90 -2.62
N TRP A 1023 -2.23 10.65 -3.05
CA TRP A 1023 -2.69 9.54 -2.24
C TRP A 1023 -1.49 8.72 -1.76
N GLU A 1024 -1.65 8.07 -0.61
CA GLU A 1024 -0.74 6.99 -0.24
C GLU A 1024 -0.99 5.76 -1.11
N GLU A 1025 -0.02 4.85 -1.18
CA GLU A 1025 -0.22 3.54 -1.79
C GLU A 1025 -1.24 2.71 -0.99
N PRO A 1026 -2.08 1.89 -1.64
CA PRO A 1026 -3.00 0.98 -0.95
C PRO A 1026 -2.31 0.09 0.10
N GLU A 1027 -2.85 0.05 1.32
CA GLU A 1027 -2.48 -0.91 2.35
C GLU A 1027 -3.64 -1.85 2.66
N GLN A 1028 -3.33 -3.12 2.93
CA GLN A 1028 -4.30 -4.16 3.31
C GLN A 1028 -3.63 -5.16 4.28
N SER A 1029 -4.44 -5.96 5.00
CA SER A 1029 -3.94 -7.12 5.73
C SER A 1029 -3.60 -8.27 4.78
N GLU A 1030 -2.84 -9.23 5.31
CA GLU A 1030 -2.51 -10.48 4.61
C GLU A 1030 -3.77 -11.17 4.06
N PRO A 1031 -3.75 -11.70 2.83
CA PRO A 1031 -4.88 -12.42 2.26
C PRO A 1031 -5.28 -13.66 3.08
N LEU A 1032 -6.56 -14.03 3.02
CA LEU A 1032 -7.10 -15.21 3.74
C LEU A 1032 -6.46 -16.55 3.31
N GLY A 1033 -5.75 -16.61 2.18
CA GLY A 1033 -5.12 -17.85 1.68
C GLY A 1033 -6.08 -18.78 0.96
N VAL A 1034 -7.10 -18.22 0.28
CA VAL A 1034 -8.02 -18.99 -0.57
C VAL A 1034 -7.29 -19.53 -1.80
N VAL A 1035 -7.51 -20.81 -2.10
CA VAL A 1035 -6.93 -21.48 -3.27
C VAL A 1035 -7.96 -21.55 -4.39
N PHE A 1036 -7.54 -21.28 -5.62
CA PHE A 1036 -8.34 -21.40 -6.84
C PHE A 1036 -7.82 -22.60 -7.63
N PRO A 1037 -8.46 -23.77 -7.55
CA PRO A 1037 -8.01 -24.96 -8.27
C PRO A 1037 -8.03 -24.73 -9.78
N ARG A 1038 -6.98 -25.20 -10.48
CA ARG A 1038 -6.99 -25.18 -11.94
C ARG A 1038 -8.00 -26.19 -12.46
N THR A 1039 -9.01 -25.70 -13.17
CA THR A 1039 -9.91 -26.54 -13.97
C THR A 1039 -9.23 -26.93 -15.29
N LEU A 1040 -9.61 -28.09 -15.84
CA LEU A 1040 -9.14 -28.54 -17.15
C LEU A 1040 -9.94 -27.93 -18.31
N GLU A 1041 -11.05 -27.25 -18.00
CA GLU A 1041 -11.93 -26.62 -18.97
C GLU A 1041 -11.44 -25.21 -19.29
N GLU A 1042 -11.50 -24.83 -20.58
CA GLU A 1042 -11.20 -23.47 -21.01
C GLU A 1042 -12.28 -22.52 -20.46
N PRO A 1043 -11.91 -21.34 -19.92
CA PRO A 1043 -12.87 -20.35 -19.47
C PRO A 1043 -13.80 -19.91 -20.61
N ARG A 1044 -15.10 -19.74 -20.32
CA ARG A 1044 -16.03 -19.15 -21.28
C ARG A 1044 -15.64 -17.69 -21.58
N PRO A 1045 -15.92 -17.18 -22.79
CA PRO A 1045 -15.84 -15.74 -23.04
C PRO A 1045 -16.75 -14.96 -22.08
N GLU A 1046 -16.25 -13.87 -21.51
CA GLU A 1046 -17.02 -13.02 -20.56
C GLU A 1046 -18.24 -12.36 -21.20
N ARG A 1047 -18.11 -11.99 -22.47
CA ARG A 1047 -19.18 -11.48 -23.33
C ARG A 1047 -19.03 -12.09 -24.71
N MET A 1048 -20.11 -12.65 -25.22
CA MET A 1048 -20.17 -13.22 -26.56
C MET A 1048 -21.44 -12.74 -27.25
N VAL A 1049 -21.27 -12.10 -28.41
CA VAL A 1049 -22.37 -11.66 -29.27
C VAL A 1049 -22.52 -12.64 -30.42
N VAL A 1050 -23.72 -13.15 -30.61
CA VAL A 1050 -24.08 -14.08 -31.69
C VAL A 1050 -25.22 -13.49 -32.49
N ARG A 1051 -25.07 -13.46 -33.82
CA ARG A 1051 -26.14 -13.10 -34.77
C ARG A 1051 -26.51 -14.30 -35.62
N ASP A 1052 -27.72 -14.81 -35.46
CA ASP A 1052 -28.31 -15.74 -36.42
C ASP A 1052 -28.89 -14.93 -37.59
N VAL A 1053 -28.11 -14.82 -38.67
CA VAL A 1053 -28.47 -14.04 -39.87
C VAL A 1053 -29.73 -14.57 -40.55
N ALA A 1054 -30.01 -15.87 -40.46
CA ALA A 1054 -31.18 -16.45 -41.13
C ALA A 1054 -32.47 -16.19 -40.34
N LYS A 1055 -32.37 -16.13 -39.01
CA LYS A 1055 -33.51 -15.81 -38.14
C LYS A 1055 -33.69 -14.32 -37.86
N GLY A 1056 -32.67 -13.50 -38.06
CA GLY A 1056 -32.68 -12.10 -37.61
C GLY A 1056 -32.51 -11.95 -36.10
N GLU A 1057 -32.01 -12.98 -35.42
CA GLU A 1057 -31.92 -13.03 -33.95
C GLU A 1057 -30.52 -12.65 -33.47
N TRP A 1058 -30.45 -11.79 -32.45
CA TRP A 1058 -29.24 -11.39 -31.77
C TRP A 1058 -29.26 -11.94 -30.34
N THR A 1059 -28.13 -12.50 -29.91
CA THR A 1059 -27.95 -13.02 -28.55
C THR A 1059 -26.65 -12.50 -27.95
N LEU A 1060 -26.74 -11.87 -26.79
CA LEU A 1060 -25.60 -11.58 -25.92
C LEU A 1060 -25.57 -12.62 -24.80
N ALA A 1061 -24.52 -13.43 -24.74
CA ALA A 1061 -24.22 -14.27 -23.59
C ALA A 1061 -23.15 -13.61 -22.71
N VAL A 1062 -23.37 -13.59 -21.40
CA VAL A 1062 -22.48 -12.97 -20.41
C VAL A 1062 -22.14 -13.99 -19.34
N ASP A 1063 -20.85 -14.22 -19.12
CA ASP A 1063 -20.34 -14.93 -17.94
C ASP A 1063 -19.94 -13.89 -16.91
N PRO A 1064 -20.68 -13.72 -15.80
CA PRO A 1064 -20.43 -12.66 -14.84
C PRO A 1064 -19.05 -12.76 -14.17
N LYS A 1065 -18.38 -13.92 -14.24
CA LYS A 1065 -17.08 -14.22 -13.62
C LYS A 1065 -17.02 -13.94 -12.12
N TYR A 1066 -18.08 -14.29 -11.38
CA TYR A 1066 -18.11 -14.08 -9.94
C TYR A 1066 -17.00 -14.80 -9.17
N GLY A 1067 -16.44 -15.89 -9.71
CA GLY A 1067 -15.09 -16.37 -9.35
C GLY A 1067 -14.92 -17.88 -9.17
N GLY A 1068 -15.79 -18.71 -9.77
CA GLY A 1068 -15.54 -20.13 -9.99
C GLY A 1068 -15.29 -20.95 -8.70
N THR A 1069 -14.50 -22.01 -8.81
CA THR A 1069 -14.18 -22.88 -7.67
C THR A 1069 -13.12 -22.26 -6.76
N ARG A 1070 -13.40 -22.26 -5.46
CA ARG A 1070 -12.55 -21.75 -4.37
C ARG A 1070 -12.46 -22.76 -3.24
N VAL A 1071 -11.29 -22.89 -2.64
CA VAL A 1071 -11.06 -23.71 -1.45
C VAL A 1071 -10.54 -22.81 -0.33
N TYR A 1072 -11.30 -22.74 0.75
CA TYR A 1072 -10.99 -21.92 1.91
C TYR A 1072 -10.09 -22.66 2.90
N PRO A 1073 -9.26 -21.95 3.69
CA PRO A 1073 -8.37 -22.57 4.67
C PRO A 1073 -9.10 -23.38 5.75
N ASP A 1074 -10.37 -23.10 5.98
CA ASP A 1074 -11.19 -23.78 6.99
C ASP A 1074 -11.80 -25.10 6.48
N GLY A 1075 -11.54 -25.48 5.22
CA GLY A 1075 -12.02 -26.70 4.59
C GLY A 1075 -13.22 -26.52 3.65
N LEU A 1076 -13.83 -25.32 3.55
CA LEU A 1076 -14.94 -25.10 2.63
C LEU A 1076 -14.47 -25.14 1.17
N GLU A 1077 -15.11 -25.99 0.38
CA GLU A 1077 -15.04 -25.97 -1.07
C GLU A 1077 -16.32 -25.29 -1.60
N PHE A 1078 -16.14 -24.17 -2.30
CA PHE A 1078 -17.21 -23.36 -2.85
C PHE A 1078 -17.05 -23.29 -4.37
N THR A 1079 -18.03 -23.75 -5.12
CA THR A 1079 -18.07 -23.65 -6.58
C THR A 1079 -19.28 -22.86 -6.99
N GLU A 1080 -19.09 -21.90 -7.88
CA GLU A 1080 -20.19 -21.17 -8.53
C GLU A 1080 -19.97 -21.12 -10.05
N ASP A 1081 -21.06 -21.30 -10.78
CA ASP A 1081 -21.14 -21.12 -12.22
C ASP A 1081 -22.42 -20.33 -12.55
N ALA A 1082 -22.32 -19.37 -13.47
CA ALA A 1082 -23.45 -18.57 -13.88
C ALA A 1082 -23.36 -18.16 -15.36
N VAL A 1083 -24.50 -18.11 -16.03
CA VAL A 1083 -24.62 -17.58 -17.41
C VAL A 1083 -25.86 -16.73 -17.50
N GLU A 1084 -25.70 -15.56 -18.09
CA GLU A 1084 -26.80 -14.68 -18.47
C GLU A 1084 -26.90 -14.62 -19.99
N THR A 1085 -28.12 -14.55 -20.51
CA THR A 1085 -28.38 -14.48 -21.94
C THR A 1085 -29.48 -13.48 -22.23
N TYR A 1086 -29.21 -12.57 -23.18
CA TYR A 1086 -30.14 -11.54 -23.64
C TYR A 1086 -30.39 -11.75 -25.13
N THR A 1087 -31.64 -11.99 -25.53
CA THR A 1087 -32.01 -12.31 -26.90
C THR A 1087 -33.07 -11.35 -27.44
N ILE A 1088 -32.94 -10.93 -28.70
CA ILE A 1088 -33.91 -10.09 -29.40
C ILE A 1088 -33.90 -10.36 -30.92
N ASP A 1089 -35.06 -10.30 -31.56
CA ASP A 1089 -35.26 -10.24 -33.01
C ASP A 1089 -35.01 -8.80 -33.52
N GLU A 1090 -34.37 -8.68 -34.68
CA GLU A 1090 -33.97 -7.39 -35.26
C GLU A 1090 -35.15 -6.43 -35.55
N THR A 1091 -36.38 -6.96 -35.69
CA THR A 1091 -37.58 -6.17 -36.01
C THR A 1091 -38.67 -6.20 -34.93
N GLY A 1092 -38.67 -7.20 -34.05
CA GLY A 1092 -39.73 -7.41 -33.07
C GLY A 1092 -39.36 -6.98 -31.65
N PRO A 1093 -39.75 -5.80 -31.15
CA PRO A 1093 -39.43 -5.38 -29.76
C PRO A 1093 -39.99 -6.34 -28.70
N LEU A 1094 -41.09 -7.03 -29.00
CA LEU A 1094 -41.74 -8.01 -28.11
C LEU A 1094 -41.01 -9.37 -28.04
N SER A 1095 -39.98 -9.57 -28.84
CA SER A 1095 -39.15 -10.79 -28.79
C SER A 1095 -38.09 -10.75 -27.68
N ALA A 1096 -37.93 -9.61 -27.01
CA ALA A 1096 -36.97 -9.41 -25.94
C ALA A 1096 -37.12 -10.48 -24.86
N ARG A 1097 -36.01 -11.18 -24.59
CA ARG A 1097 -35.93 -12.26 -23.61
C ARG A 1097 -34.63 -12.14 -22.82
N THR A 1098 -34.72 -12.36 -21.51
CA THR A 1098 -33.56 -12.51 -20.63
C THR A 1098 -33.61 -13.85 -19.92
N ASN A 1099 -32.48 -14.54 -19.79
CA ASN A 1099 -32.34 -15.80 -19.05
C ASN A 1099 -31.09 -15.71 -18.17
N SER A 1100 -31.17 -16.26 -16.95
CA SER A 1100 -30.06 -16.40 -16.02
C SER A 1100 -30.11 -17.77 -15.38
N GLU A 1101 -28.98 -18.49 -15.46
CA GLU A 1101 -28.81 -19.81 -14.88
C GLU A 1101 -27.64 -19.77 -13.90
N TRP A 1102 -27.83 -20.34 -12.72
CA TRP A 1102 -26.82 -20.43 -11.66
C TRP A 1102 -26.71 -21.85 -11.13
N THR A 1103 -25.49 -22.24 -10.79
CA THR A 1103 -25.18 -23.45 -10.02
C THR A 1103 -24.20 -23.07 -8.93
N ILE A 1104 -24.58 -23.27 -7.67
CA ILE A 1104 -23.72 -23.05 -6.51
C ILE A 1104 -23.59 -24.36 -5.74
N ARG A 1105 -22.36 -24.81 -5.49
CA ARG A 1105 -22.08 -25.97 -4.64
C ARG A 1105 -21.25 -25.57 -3.44
N LEU A 1106 -21.69 -25.97 -2.25
CA LEU A 1106 -20.97 -25.85 -0.99
C LEU A 1106 -20.66 -27.24 -0.46
N HIS A 1107 -19.38 -27.53 -0.24
CA HIS A 1107 -18.92 -28.84 0.15
C HIS A 1107 -17.88 -28.76 1.28
N ARG A 1108 -18.04 -29.59 2.31
CA ARG A 1108 -17.08 -29.79 3.41
C ARG A 1108 -16.79 -31.28 3.55
N PRO A 1109 -15.70 -31.78 2.95
CA PRO A 1109 -15.36 -33.21 2.95
C PRO A 1109 -15.31 -33.82 4.37
N GLU A 1110 -14.82 -33.05 5.35
CA GLU A 1110 -14.65 -33.47 6.74
C GLU A 1110 -15.96 -33.64 7.51
N LEU A 1111 -17.03 -32.99 7.06
CA LEU A 1111 -18.37 -33.09 7.64
C LEU A 1111 -19.30 -34.00 6.82
N GLY A 1112 -18.86 -34.44 5.63
CA GLY A 1112 -19.73 -35.11 4.67
C GLY A 1112 -20.90 -34.24 4.21
N TRP A 1113 -20.74 -32.91 4.26
CA TRP A 1113 -21.77 -31.94 3.87
C TRP A 1113 -21.55 -31.52 2.42
N ASP A 1114 -22.52 -31.77 1.55
CA ASP A 1114 -22.47 -31.47 0.12
C ASP A 1114 -23.84 -30.98 -0.35
N VAL A 1115 -23.94 -29.69 -0.65
CA VAL A 1115 -25.19 -29.06 -1.09
C VAL A 1115 -24.99 -28.36 -2.42
N THR A 1116 -25.93 -28.56 -3.34
CA THR A 1116 -26.01 -27.81 -4.60
C THR A 1116 -27.31 -27.01 -4.66
N VAL A 1117 -27.23 -25.77 -5.11
CA VAL A 1117 -28.36 -24.89 -5.42
C VAL A 1117 -28.28 -24.57 -6.90
N ASP A 1118 -29.27 -25.04 -7.65
CA ASP A 1118 -29.46 -24.72 -9.07
C ASP A 1118 -30.63 -23.73 -9.16
N THR A 1119 -30.44 -22.60 -9.84
CA THR A 1119 -31.54 -21.66 -10.10
C THR A 1119 -31.61 -21.27 -11.56
N ARG A 1120 -32.82 -21.12 -12.07
CA ARG A 1120 -33.09 -20.59 -13.42
C ARG A 1120 -34.11 -19.48 -13.33
N SER A 1121 -33.87 -18.38 -14.04
CA SER A 1121 -34.78 -17.24 -14.11
C SER A 1121 -34.92 -16.75 -15.55
N GLU A 1122 -36.14 -16.50 -16.01
CA GLU A 1122 -36.43 -16.01 -17.35
C GLU A 1122 -37.47 -14.87 -17.31
N ILE A 1123 -37.26 -13.85 -18.15
CA ILE A 1123 -38.27 -12.82 -18.48
C ILE A 1123 -38.53 -12.84 -19.98
N THR A 1124 -39.81 -12.81 -20.34
CA THR A 1124 -40.30 -12.50 -21.68
C THR A 1124 -41.42 -11.46 -21.58
N CYS A 1125 -41.86 -10.91 -22.71
CA CYS A 1125 -42.97 -9.94 -22.71
C CYS A 1125 -43.88 -10.11 -23.92
N ASP A 1126 -45.09 -9.58 -23.81
CA ASP A 1126 -45.89 -9.12 -24.93
C ASP A 1126 -46.16 -7.62 -24.81
N ALA A 1127 -47.15 -7.10 -25.55
CA ALA A 1127 -47.51 -5.69 -25.51
C ALA A 1127 -48.13 -5.26 -24.17
N ASP A 1128 -48.77 -6.18 -23.44
CA ASP A 1128 -49.59 -5.88 -22.28
C ASP A 1128 -48.95 -6.34 -20.96
N ALA A 1129 -48.03 -7.32 -20.99
CA ALA A 1129 -47.48 -7.94 -19.79
C ALA A 1129 -46.03 -8.46 -19.96
N PHE A 1130 -45.33 -8.53 -18.83
CA PHE A 1130 -44.15 -9.36 -18.62
C PHE A 1130 -44.55 -10.75 -18.12
N PHE A 1131 -43.85 -11.78 -18.57
CA PHE A 1131 -43.96 -13.14 -18.08
C PHE A 1131 -42.63 -13.55 -17.45
N THR A 1132 -42.68 -13.95 -16.18
CA THR A 1132 -41.50 -14.35 -15.43
C THR A 1132 -41.60 -15.80 -14.98
N VAL A 1133 -40.53 -16.57 -15.19
CA VAL A 1133 -40.39 -17.94 -14.67
C VAL A 1133 -39.14 -17.97 -13.80
N ASN A 1134 -39.27 -18.35 -12.54
CA ASN A 1134 -38.15 -18.54 -11.62
C ASN A 1134 -38.22 -19.97 -11.07
N GLU A 1135 -37.11 -20.69 -11.05
CA GLU A 1135 -37.01 -22.06 -10.56
C GLU A 1135 -35.80 -22.19 -9.64
N VAL A 1136 -35.98 -22.91 -8.54
CA VAL A 1136 -34.93 -23.27 -7.59
C VAL A 1136 -34.99 -24.77 -7.33
N VAL A 1137 -33.88 -25.46 -7.53
CA VAL A 1137 -33.68 -26.87 -7.19
C VAL A 1137 -32.50 -26.99 -6.23
N CYS A 1138 -32.74 -27.48 -5.02
CA CYS A 1138 -31.69 -27.70 -4.04
C CYS A 1138 -31.47 -29.19 -3.82
N LYS A 1139 -30.20 -29.60 -3.79
CA LYS A 1139 -29.76 -30.98 -3.63
C LYS A 1139 -28.84 -31.14 -2.42
N GLU A 1140 -28.94 -32.26 -1.72
CA GLU A 1140 -28.05 -32.69 -0.64
C GLU A 1140 -27.48 -34.06 -1.01
N GLY A 1141 -26.15 -34.19 -1.13
CA GLY A 1141 -25.53 -35.46 -1.58
C GLY A 1141 -26.00 -35.94 -2.96
N GLY A 1142 -26.49 -35.03 -3.82
CA GLY A 1142 -27.06 -35.31 -5.13
C GLY A 1142 -28.56 -35.62 -5.15
N GLU A 1143 -29.20 -35.80 -3.99
CA GLU A 1143 -30.66 -36.00 -3.89
C GLU A 1143 -31.39 -34.66 -3.79
N VAL A 1144 -32.50 -34.49 -4.53
CA VAL A 1144 -33.31 -33.27 -4.47
C VAL A 1144 -34.05 -33.21 -3.13
N VAL A 1145 -33.78 -32.16 -2.34
CA VAL A 1145 -34.40 -31.92 -1.03
C VAL A 1145 -35.42 -30.79 -1.05
N PHE A 1146 -35.35 -29.90 -2.04
CA PHE A 1146 -36.31 -28.82 -2.26
C PHE A 1146 -36.40 -28.48 -3.76
N HIS A 1147 -37.61 -28.21 -4.24
CA HIS A 1147 -37.87 -27.74 -5.59
C HIS A 1147 -39.06 -26.80 -5.57
N ARG A 1148 -38.90 -25.61 -6.15
CA ARG A 1148 -39.99 -24.64 -6.31
C ARG A 1148 -39.86 -23.89 -7.62
N THR A 1149 -41.00 -23.67 -8.27
CA THR A 1149 -41.13 -22.84 -9.47
C THR A 1149 -42.17 -21.76 -9.21
N TRP A 1150 -41.85 -20.53 -9.59
CA TRP A 1150 -42.76 -19.39 -9.61
C TRP A 1150 -43.00 -18.97 -11.06
N GLU A 1151 -44.26 -18.82 -11.42
CA GLU A 1151 -44.69 -18.26 -12.69
C GLU A 1151 -45.59 -17.05 -12.40
N LYS A 1152 -45.25 -15.89 -12.95
CA LYS A 1152 -46.08 -14.68 -12.81
C LYS A 1152 -46.25 -13.97 -14.14
N THR A 1153 -47.43 -13.38 -14.28
CA THR A 1153 -47.78 -12.42 -15.34
C THR A 1153 -47.95 -11.06 -14.69
N ILE A 1154 -47.18 -10.07 -15.13
CA ILE A 1154 -47.12 -8.73 -14.54
C ILE A 1154 -47.47 -7.71 -15.62
N PRO A 1155 -48.54 -6.91 -15.48
CA PRO A 1155 -48.94 -5.93 -16.50
C PRO A 1155 -47.85 -4.89 -16.76
N ARG A 1156 -47.71 -4.45 -18.02
CA ARG A 1156 -46.89 -3.31 -18.42
C ARG A 1156 -47.69 -2.03 -18.23
N THR A 1157 -47.27 -1.18 -17.29
CA THR A 1157 -48.02 0.03 -16.90
C THR A 1157 -47.26 1.33 -17.12
N ALA A 1158 -45.95 1.28 -17.34
CA ALA A 1158 -45.12 2.45 -17.63
C ALA A 1158 -44.68 2.53 -19.11
N GLY A 1159 -45.32 1.75 -19.99
CA GLY A 1159 -44.85 1.52 -21.36
C GLY A 1159 -45.24 0.15 -21.88
#